data_AF-A0AA88R8A8-F1
#
_entry.id   AF-A0AA88R8A8-F1
#
_cell.length_a   1.000
_cell.length_b   1.000
_cell.length_c   1.000
_cell.angle_alpha   90.00
_cell.angle_beta   90.00
_cell.angle_gamma   90.00
#
_symmetry.space_group_name_H-M   'P 1'
#
loop_
_entity.id
_entity.type
_entity.pdbx_description
1 polymer ?
#
loop_
_entity_poly.entity_id
_entity_poly.type
_entity_poly.pdbx_seq_one_letter_code
_entity_poly.pdbx_strand_id
1 'polypeptide(L)'
;MEVVGEEDIVIVGAGIAGLTTSLGLHRLGIRSSVLESSESLRVTGFAFTTWTNAWKALDAIGIGDSLRQHHQQLHGELCRGVHEVRCVKRKALLETLEKELPNGTIRYSSKVVSIEDSGFLKLVHLADGTTLKAKVLIGCDGVNSLVARWLGFKKPAFAGRSAIRGYAYFEESHGFEPKFLQFFGKGIRYGIVPCDNHAVYWFFTYTRSPQDGEMEEDPVKMKQFVLRRLGGVPDQVKAVTQITELGNIIGSPLRFRHPWDLLFGHISKGNVCVAGDAFHPMTPDIGQGGCAALEDGVVLARCLGRALMKKSSGEKEDKIVENENKTIKLGLEEFARERRWRGFELISTAYLVGFVQQSDGKDVATPNCLHPSVLLLPVKLRSSLLMHQSHLMEVAGEEDIAIVGAGIAGLTTSLGLHRLGIRSLVLESSESLRVTGFAFTTWTNAWKALDAIGIGDSLRQHHQQMHGVVAMSTISGLPTSELSFTTEATQGVHEVRCVKRKTLLETLEKELPNGTIRYSSKVVSIEDSGFLKLVHLADGTTFKAKVLIGCDGVNSLVARWLGFKKPAFAGRFAIRGFAYFKESHGFEPKFLQFFGKGVRYGIVPCDNHAVYWFFSYTPSPQDGEMEEDPVKMKQFVLRRLGEVPDQVKAVIEITELGDIIGSPLRFRHPWDLLFGHISKGNVCVAGDAFHPMTPDLGQGGCAALEDGVVLARCLGRALMKKPSGEKEDKIVENENKMIKLGLEEFARERRWRGFELISTAYLVGFAQQSDGKEVELRDSQQPWDFIGFAFMTWTNAWKALDALGIGDSLRQQHQQLQGEGHEVRCVKRKELLETLEKELPSGTIRFSSKVVSIESSGHQTLVHLADDTTLRTKVLIGCDGVNSVVAKWLGFKKPAFSGRSAFRGYADFKGSHGFGPKFLQYFGEGVKYGFLPCDDHTVYWFFTYTPSPQDKDMEEEPVKRKQYALSKLGKASTDQTKAVLETTELNGIVCSPLRFRRPWELLWGNISKGNVCIAGDALHPMTPDLGQGGCSAIEDGVVLARCLGEALKKKPSGETKEKIEENESTMIKRGLKKYAKERKWRGFGLISTAYMIGFIQQSDGKVINFFRDKMLGGFLAGLLMKRAAFDCGKLTSS
;
A
#
# COMPACT_ATOMS: atom_id res chain seq x y z
N MET A 1 17.50 -65.90 -2.29
CA MET A 1 16.86 -64.57 -2.27
C MET A 1 15.37 -64.77 -2.43
N GLU A 2 14.61 -64.81 -1.35
CA GLU A 2 13.14 -64.77 -1.43
C GLU A 2 12.73 -63.34 -1.80
N VAL A 3 12.04 -63.19 -2.94
CA VAL A 3 11.39 -61.94 -3.32
C VAL A 3 10.07 -61.89 -2.54
N VAL A 4 10.05 -61.15 -1.44
CA VAL A 4 8.88 -61.05 -0.56
C VAL A 4 8.09 -59.81 -0.93
N GLY A 5 6.97 -60.00 -1.65
CA GLY A 5 5.88 -59.04 -1.82
C GLY A 5 6.12 -57.85 -2.76
N GLU A 6 5.06 -57.47 -3.48
CA GLU A 6 4.98 -56.20 -4.22
C GLU A 6 4.26 -55.17 -3.34
N GLU A 7 4.90 -54.03 -3.10
CA GLU A 7 4.40 -52.95 -2.27
C GLU A 7 4.13 -51.72 -3.15
N ASP A 8 2.90 -51.18 -3.10
CA ASP A 8 2.53 -50.05 -3.96
C ASP A 8 3.31 -48.77 -3.60
N ILE A 9 3.47 -48.47 -2.31
CA ILE A 9 4.21 -47.28 -1.86
C ILE A 9 5.11 -47.64 -0.70
N VAL A 10 6.42 -47.50 -0.90
CA VAL A 10 7.45 -47.72 0.12
C VAL A 10 8.04 -46.39 0.57
N ILE A 11 7.94 -46.10 1.86
CA ILE A 11 8.50 -44.91 2.51
C ILE A 11 9.68 -45.35 3.37
N VAL A 12 10.88 -44.86 3.07
CA VAL A 12 12.10 -45.19 3.82
C VAL A 12 12.30 -44.17 4.94
N GLY A 13 12.13 -44.59 6.19
CA GLY A 13 12.33 -43.82 7.41
C GLY A 13 11.04 -43.44 8.14
N ALA A 14 10.91 -43.83 9.41
CA ALA A 14 9.76 -43.51 10.27
C ALA A 14 9.94 -42.19 11.04
N GLY A 15 10.53 -41.19 10.40
CA GLY A 15 10.65 -39.82 10.93
C GLY A 15 9.37 -39.01 10.76
N ILE A 16 9.41 -37.73 11.15
CA ILE A 16 8.27 -36.80 11.06
C ILE A 16 7.65 -36.80 9.65
N ALA A 17 8.47 -36.63 8.60
CA ALA A 17 7.96 -36.61 7.23
C ALA A 17 7.36 -37.96 6.81
N GLY A 18 8.04 -39.07 7.09
CA GLY A 18 7.62 -40.40 6.65
C GLY A 18 6.31 -40.86 7.27
N LEU A 19 6.17 -40.72 8.59
CA LEU A 19 4.92 -41.05 9.28
C LEU A 19 3.77 -40.12 8.88
N THR A 20 4.05 -38.82 8.67
CA THR A 20 3.04 -37.86 8.20
C THR A 20 2.56 -38.18 6.78
N THR A 21 3.48 -38.51 5.86
CA THR A 21 3.13 -38.97 4.51
C THR A 21 2.29 -40.23 4.57
N SER A 22 2.72 -41.23 5.35
CA SER A 22 2.00 -42.49 5.47
C SER A 22 0.59 -42.27 6.01
N LEU A 23 0.43 -41.52 7.10
CA LEU A 23 -0.89 -41.25 7.66
C LEU A 23 -1.77 -40.48 6.68
N GLY A 24 -1.22 -39.47 6.00
CA GLY A 24 -1.95 -38.73 4.96
C GLY A 24 -2.43 -39.63 3.81
N LEU A 25 -1.60 -40.57 3.35
CA LEU A 25 -1.99 -41.54 2.32
C LEU A 25 -3.09 -42.49 2.82
N HIS A 26 -2.96 -43.00 4.04
CA HIS A 26 -3.97 -43.88 4.64
C HIS A 26 -5.31 -43.17 4.86
N ARG A 27 -5.31 -41.88 5.22
CA ARG A 27 -6.53 -41.05 5.30
C ARG A 27 -7.21 -40.86 3.93
N LEU A 28 -6.44 -40.96 2.85
CA LEU A 28 -6.93 -40.95 1.46
C LEU A 28 -7.30 -42.36 0.95
N GLY A 29 -7.24 -43.39 1.79
CA GLY A 29 -7.54 -44.77 1.43
C GLY A 29 -6.41 -45.48 0.67
N ILE A 30 -5.20 -44.91 0.65
CA ILE A 30 -4.05 -45.44 -0.09
C ILE A 30 -3.09 -46.10 0.90
N ARG A 31 -2.80 -47.38 0.68
CA ARG A 31 -1.88 -48.15 1.54
C ARG A 31 -0.43 -47.77 1.26
N SER A 32 0.37 -47.71 2.32
CA SER A 32 1.82 -47.51 2.25
C SER A 32 2.53 -48.35 3.29
N SER A 33 3.80 -48.65 3.04
CA SER A 33 4.69 -49.38 3.94
C SER A 33 5.87 -48.51 4.33
N VAL A 34 6.11 -48.32 5.63
CA VAL A 34 7.19 -47.49 6.18
C VAL A 34 8.31 -48.40 6.68
N LEU A 35 9.53 -48.23 6.17
CA LEU A 35 10.70 -48.99 6.57
C LEU A 35 11.52 -48.20 7.59
N GLU A 36 11.60 -48.67 8.83
CA GLU A 36 12.45 -48.10 9.87
C GLU A 36 13.67 -49.00 10.10
N SER A 37 14.86 -48.39 10.07
CA SER A 37 16.13 -49.09 10.26
C SER A 37 16.37 -49.58 11.68
N SER A 38 15.71 -48.97 12.66
CA SER A 38 15.85 -49.22 14.09
C SER A 38 14.82 -50.27 14.55
N GLU A 39 15.09 -50.96 15.68
CA GLU A 39 14.17 -51.95 16.26
C GLU A 39 12.88 -51.34 16.83
N SER A 40 12.89 -50.02 17.06
CA SER A 40 11.75 -49.23 17.53
C SER A 40 11.79 -47.82 16.92
N LEU A 41 10.73 -47.02 17.08
CA LEU A 41 10.74 -45.63 16.64
C LEU A 41 11.93 -44.86 17.21
N ARG A 42 12.69 -44.22 16.32
CA ARG A 42 13.85 -43.41 16.72
C ARG A 42 13.40 -42.04 17.19
N VAL A 43 13.31 -41.89 18.51
CA VAL A 43 12.97 -40.62 19.17
C VAL A 43 14.23 -39.82 19.51
N THR A 44 15.11 -39.61 18.52
CA THR A 44 16.30 -38.77 18.74
C THR A 44 15.93 -37.29 18.73
N GLY A 45 16.28 -36.58 19.81
CA GLY A 45 15.87 -35.19 20.06
C GLY A 45 14.64 -35.10 20.95
N PHE A 46 14.64 -34.12 21.85
CA PHE A 46 13.66 -34.02 22.94
C PHE A 46 12.34 -33.40 22.49
N ALA A 47 12.41 -32.17 21.99
CA ALA A 47 11.26 -31.39 21.57
C ALA A 47 11.66 -30.39 20.49
N PHE A 48 10.67 -29.79 19.84
CA PHE A 48 10.89 -28.71 18.90
C PHE A 48 9.69 -27.76 18.89
N THR A 49 9.95 -26.51 18.49
CA THR A 49 8.90 -25.52 18.35
C THR A 49 8.10 -25.78 17.08
N THR A 50 6.80 -25.94 17.23
CA THR A 50 5.81 -26.03 16.15
C THR A 50 5.18 -24.67 15.93
N TRP A 51 4.98 -24.32 14.66
CA TRP A 51 4.40 -23.05 14.23
C TRP A 51 3.06 -23.30 13.52
N THR A 52 2.34 -22.24 13.18
CA THR A 52 0.97 -22.32 12.64
C THR A 52 0.86 -23.21 11.40
N ASN A 53 1.89 -23.23 10.55
CA ASN A 53 1.97 -24.12 9.39
C ASN A 53 2.03 -25.60 9.76
N ALA A 54 2.77 -25.95 10.82
CA ALA A 54 2.81 -27.32 11.33
C ALA A 54 1.45 -27.73 11.90
N TRP A 55 0.79 -26.85 12.66
CA TRP A 55 -0.54 -27.12 13.21
C TRP A 55 -1.59 -27.34 12.13
N LYS A 56 -1.58 -26.53 11.06
CA LYS A 56 -2.41 -26.79 9.87
C LYS A 56 -2.15 -28.14 9.21
N ALA A 57 -0.88 -28.56 9.14
CA ALA A 57 -0.54 -29.87 8.61
C ALA A 57 -1.07 -31.00 9.52
N LEU A 58 -0.93 -30.86 10.84
CA LEU A 58 -1.45 -31.82 11.82
C LEU A 58 -2.98 -31.89 11.81
N ASP A 59 -3.66 -30.76 11.62
CA ASP A 59 -5.12 -30.69 11.48
C ASP A 59 -5.58 -31.40 10.20
N ALA A 60 -4.86 -31.23 9.10
CA ALA A 60 -5.20 -31.86 7.82
C ALA A 60 -5.13 -33.40 7.86
N ILE A 61 -4.33 -33.98 8.76
CA ILE A 61 -4.25 -35.44 8.97
C ILE A 61 -5.02 -35.92 10.21
N GLY A 62 -5.72 -35.00 10.89
CA GLY A 62 -6.66 -35.29 11.97
C GLY A 62 -6.05 -35.54 13.35
N ILE A 63 -4.80 -35.14 13.61
CA ILE A 63 -4.13 -35.39 14.91
C ILE A 63 -3.85 -34.12 15.74
N GLY A 64 -4.17 -32.95 15.20
CA GLY A 64 -3.92 -31.67 15.86
C GLY A 64 -4.52 -31.58 17.26
N ASP A 65 -5.80 -31.91 17.41
CA ASP A 65 -6.51 -31.75 18.70
C ASP A 65 -5.93 -32.63 19.81
N SER A 66 -5.53 -33.87 19.49
CA SER A 66 -4.89 -34.78 20.44
C SER A 66 -3.58 -34.20 21.00
N LEU A 67 -2.79 -33.56 20.14
CA LEU A 67 -1.53 -32.94 20.55
C LEU A 67 -1.73 -31.62 21.30
N ARG A 68 -2.77 -30.84 20.99
CA ARG A 68 -3.09 -29.57 21.69
C ARG A 68 -3.41 -29.79 23.17
N GLN A 69 -4.01 -30.91 23.53
CA GLN A 69 -4.37 -31.23 24.91
C GLN A 69 -3.16 -31.35 25.84
N HIS A 70 -2.01 -31.75 25.30
CA HIS A 70 -0.81 -32.11 26.08
C HIS A 70 0.35 -31.13 25.93
N HIS A 71 0.19 -30.06 25.15
CA HIS A 71 1.25 -29.10 24.86
C HIS A 71 0.75 -27.68 25.01
N GLN A 72 1.43 -26.87 25.83
CA GLN A 72 1.00 -25.51 26.13
C GLN A 72 1.24 -24.56 24.94
N GLN A 73 0.33 -23.61 24.75
CA GLN A 73 0.52 -22.53 23.78
C GLN A 73 1.48 -21.48 24.33
N LEU A 74 2.43 -21.08 23.47
CA LEU A 74 3.38 -20.02 23.77
C LEU A 74 2.77 -18.65 23.42
N HIS A 75 3.09 -17.64 24.22
CA HIS A 75 2.62 -16.27 24.13
C HIS A 75 3.81 -15.31 23.96
N GLY A 76 3.59 -14.08 23.51
CA GLY A 76 4.63 -13.05 23.38
C GLY A 76 4.61 -12.29 22.05
N GLU A 77 5.55 -11.35 21.86
CA GLU A 77 5.59 -10.45 20.69
C GLU A 77 5.75 -11.18 19.34
N LEU A 78 6.45 -12.32 19.33
CA LEU A 78 6.53 -13.20 18.16
C LEU A 78 5.22 -13.93 17.83
N CYS A 79 4.25 -13.94 18.75
CA CYS A 79 3.00 -14.70 18.70
C CYS A 79 1.75 -13.81 18.66
N ARG A 80 1.85 -12.53 18.26
CA ARG A 80 0.69 -11.61 18.22
C ARG A 80 -0.45 -12.14 17.32
N GLY A 81 -1.55 -12.55 17.95
CA GLY A 81 -2.94 -12.51 17.48
C GLY A 81 -3.46 -13.51 16.45
N VAL A 82 -2.62 -14.22 15.67
CA VAL A 82 -3.10 -15.17 14.64
C VAL A 82 -2.22 -16.44 14.52
N HIS A 83 -1.21 -16.57 15.38
CA HIS A 83 -0.19 -17.61 15.24
C HIS A 83 -0.25 -18.62 16.38
N GLU A 84 -0.61 -19.87 16.07
CA GLU A 84 -0.46 -20.99 17.00
C GLU A 84 1.01 -21.45 17.04
N VAL A 85 1.64 -21.34 18.22
CA VAL A 85 3.04 -21.74 18.46
C VAL A 85 3.14 -22.55 19.75
N ARG A 86 3.72 -23.75 19.71
CA ARG A 86 3.85 -24.66 20.86
C ARG A 86 5.19 -25.39 20.86
N CYS A 87 5.77 -25.70 22.02
CA CYS A 87 6.84 -26.69 22.10
C CYS A 87 6.22 -28.09 22.15
N VAL A 88 6.48 -28.92 21.13
CA VAL A 88 5.94 -30.29 21.05
C VAL A 88 7.03 -31.31 21.34
N LYS A 89 6.75 -32.24 22.26
CA LYS A 89 7.65 -33.37 22.57
C LYS A 89 7.72 -34.26 21.33
N ARG A 90 8.94 -34.50 20.83
CA ARG A 90 9.13 -35.29 19.59
C ARG A 90 8.59 -36.71 19.75
N LYS A 91 8.76 -37.29 20.96
CA LYS A 91 8.21 -38.60 21.34
C LYS A 91 6.69 -38.64 21.13
N ALA A 92 5.97 -37.72 21.77
CA ALA A 92 4.52 -37.65 21.72
C ALA A 92 4.00 -37.49 20.29
N LEU A 93 4.65 -36.68 19.45
CA LEU A 93 4.28 -36.54 18.05
C LEU A 93 4.41 -37.86 17.27
N LEU A 94 5.56 -38.53 17.38
CA LEU A 94 5.82 -39.75 16.61
C LEU A 94 4.93 -40.91 17.08
N GLU A 95 4.74 -41.08 18.39
CA GLU A 95 3.83 -42.09 18.96
C GLU A 95 2.37 -41.81 18.57
N THR A 96 1.94 -40.55 18.52
CA THR A 96 0.59 -40.19 18.04
C THR A 96 0.42 -40.53 16.57
N LEU A 97 1.43 -40.26 15.74
CA LEU A 97 1.40 -40.61 14.32
C LEU A 97 1.38 -42.13 14.11
N GLU A 98 2.18 -42.89 14.86
CA GLU A 98 2.19 -44.37 14.79
C GLU A 98 0.85 -44.96 15.25
N LYS A 99 0.28 -44.47 16.35
CA LYS A 99 -0.98 -44.99 16.90
C LYS A 99 -2.16 -44.84 15.93
N GLU A 100 -2.13 -43.81 15.10
CA GLU A 100 -3.17 -43.54 14.09
C GLU A 100 -2.95 -44.31 12.78
N LEU A 101 -1.82 -45.00 12.62
CA LEU A 101 -1.54 -45.86 11.48
C LEU A 101 -2.07 -47.28 11.70
N PRO A 102 -2.51 -47.98 10.65
CA PRO A 102 -2.87 -49.39 10.76
C PRO A 102 -1.69 -50.28 11.24
N ASN A 103 -2.01 -51.32 12.00
CA ASN A 103 -1.02 -52.31 12.44
C ASN A 103 -0.30 -52.93 11.24
N GLY A 104 1.02 -53.02 11.31
CA GLY A 104 1.86 -53.58 10.26
C GLY A 104 2.29 -52.58 9.17
N THR A 105 1.84 -51.32 9.22
CA THR A 105 2.32 -50.28 8.30
C THR A 105 3.81 -49.96 8.49
N ILE A 106 4.32 -49.99 9.72
CA ILE A 106 5.73 -49.75 10.02
C ILE A 106 6.46 -51.09 10.14
N ARG A 107 7.54 -51.26 9.37
CA ARG A 107 8.45 -52.41 9.44
C ARG A 107 9.75 -51.97 10.11
N TYR A 108 9.94 -52.41 11.35
CA TYR A 108 11.17 -52.18 12.12
C TYR A 108 12.33 -53.04 11.60
N SER A 109 13.56 -52.68 12.01
CA SER A 109 14.81 -53.36 11.63
C SER A 109 15.02 -53.52 10.11
N SER A 110 14.34 -52.70 9.31
CA SER A 110 14.30 -52.78 7.85
C SER A 110 15.24 -51.75 7.22
N LYS A 111 16.55 -51.92 7.42
CA LYS A 111 17.57 -51.00 6.89
C LYS A 111 17.77 -51.22 5.40
N VAL A 112 17.45 -50.21 4.58
CA VAL A 112 17.73 -50.21 3.14
C VAL A 112 19.24 -50.04 2.89
N VAL A 113 19.84 -50.93 2.10
CA VAL A 113 21.27 -50.92 1.78
C VAL A 113 21.57 -50.51 0.34
N SER A 114 20.70 -50.85 -0.61
CA SER A 114 20.82 -50.47 -2.02
C SER A 114 19.45 -50.37 -2.69
N ILE A 115 19.40 -49.61 -3.79
CA ILE A 115 18.22 -49.43 -4.64
C ILE A 115 18.65 -49.71 -6.08
N GLU A 116 18.02 -50.70 -6.72
CA GLU A 116 18.25 -51.04 -8.13
C GLU A 116 17.09 -50.54 -9.00
N ASP A 117 17.44 -49.98 -10.16
CA ASP A 117 16.49 -49.43 -11.11
C ASP A 117 16.02 -50.51 -12.10
N SER A 118 14.88 -51.16 -11.80
CA SER A 118 14.26 -52.18 -12.65
C SER A 118 13.13 -51.63 -13.52
N GLY A 119 13.28 -50.43 -14.07
CA GLY A 119 12.25 -49.80 -14.92
C GLY A 119 11.20 -49.06 -14.09
N PHE A 120 9.92 -49.44 -14.18
CA PHE A 120 8.89 -48.81 -13.34
C PHE A 120 9.05 -49.19 -11.88
N LEU A 121 9.17 -50.48 -11.56
CA LEU A 121 9.40 -50.92 -10.18
C LEU A 121 10.83 -50.59 -9.72
N LYS A 122 11.01 -50.26 -8.45
CA LYS A 122 12.31 -50.15 -7.79
C LYS A 122 12.54 -51.35 -6.88
N LEU A 123 13.67 -52.03 -7.04
CA LEU A 123 14.08 -53.09 -6.12
C LEU A 123 14.81 -52.45 -4.95
N VAL A 124 14.26 -52.64 -3.76
CA VAL A 124 14.78 -52.09 -2.50
C VAL A 124 15.37 -53.23 -1.70
N HIS A 125 16.69 -53.27 -1.57
CA HIS A 125 17.39 -54.33 -0.85
C HIS A 125 17.59 -53.95 0.62
N LEU A 126 17.23 -54.85 1.51
CA LEU A 126 17.35 -54.68 2.96
C LEU A 126 18.60 -55.40 3.48
N ALA A 127 19.08 -54.96 4.64
CA ALA A 127 20.28 -55.51 5.28
C ALA A 127 20.13 -56.98 5.71
N ASP A 128 18.90 -57.47 5.91
CA ASP A 128 18.59 -58.86 6.25
C ASP A 128 18.57 -59.79 5.03
N GLY A 129 18.84 -59.27 3.82
CA GLY A 129 18.81 -60.02 2.55
C GLY A 129 17.47 -59.99 1.82
N THR A 130 16.42 -59.41 2.42
CA THR A 130 15.11 -59.25 1.78
C THR A 130 15.17 -58.24 0.64
N THR A 131 14.44 -58.48 -0.46
CA THR A 131 14.28 -57.52 -1.56
C THR A 131 12.80 -57.22 -1.77
N LEU A 132 12.44 -55.94 -1.71
CA LEU A 132 11.07 -55.44 -1.92
C LEU A 132 10.93 -54.81 -3.30
N LYS A 133 9.76 -54.97 -3.93
CA LYS A 133 9.40 -54.28 -5.18
C LYS A 133 8.49 -53.10 -4.87
N ALA A 134 8.95 -51.88 -5.16
CA ALA A 134 8.20 -50.65 -4.89
C ALA A 134 7.70 -49.99 -6.18
N LYS A 135 6.39 -49.72 -6.30
CA LYS A 135 5.85 -48.86 -7.37
C LYS A 135 6.07 -47.38 -7.12
N VAL A 136 6.19 -46.96 -5.87
CA VAL A 136 6.61 -45.62 -5.46
C VAL A 136 7.62 -45.74 -4.34
N LEU A 137 8.75 -45.03 -4.44
CA LEU A 137 9.79 -45.02 -3.41
C LEU A 137 10.01 -43.60 -2.88
N ILE A 138 9.79 -43.40 -1.58
CA ILE A 138 9.89 -42.09 -0.93
C ILE A 138 10.99 -42.14 0.14
N GLY A 139 11.98 -41.25 0.05
CA GLY A 139 13.03 -41.11 1.06
C GLY A 139 12.69 -40.09 2.14
N CYS A 140 12.58 -40.55 3.39
CA CYS A 140 12.31 -39.74 4.59
C CYS A 140 13.29 -40.06 5.74
N ASP A 141 14.39 -40.75 5.47
CA ASP A 141 15.40 -41.27 6.41
C ASP A 141 16.47 -40.24 6.83
N GLY A 142 16.16 -38.95 6.65
CA GLY A 142 16.94 -37.82 7.17
C GLY A 142 18.25 -37.54 6.43
N VAL A 143 19.20 -36.90 7.12
CA VAL A 143 20.43 -36.33 6.51
C VAL A 143 21.34 -37.36 5.81
N ASN A 144 21.20 -38.64 6.12
CA ASN A 144 21.99 -39.74 5.57
C ASN A 144 21.24 -40.55 4.51
N SER A 145 20.15 -39.99 3.98
CA SER A 145 19.22 -40.69 3.10
C SER A 145 19.90 -41.41 1.93
N LEU A 146 19.63 -42.70 1.80
CA LEU A 146 20.08 -43.49 0.64
C LEU A 146 19.34 -43.06 -0.62
N VAL A 147 18.02 -42.82 -0.51
CA VAL A 147 17.17 -42.37 -1.63
C VAL A 147 17.62 -41.00 -2.14
N ALA A 148 17.98 -40.07 -1.24
CA ALA A 148 18.52 -38.78 -1.65
C ALA A 148 19.83 -38.92 -2.45
N ARG A 149 20.73 -39.80 -2.02
CA ARG A 149 21.97 -40.10 -2.76
C ARG A 149 21.69 -40.73 -4.12
N TRP A 150 20.71 -41.63 -4.20
CA TRP A 150 20.28 -42.25 -5.46
C TRP A 150 19.75 -41.19 -6.45
N LEU A 151 19.02 -40.18 -5.96
CA LEU A 151 18.58 -39.02 -6.75
C LEU A 151 19.71 -38.04 -7.13
N GLY A 152 20.95 -38.30 -6.71
CA GLY A 152 22.11 -37.47 -7.03
C GLY A 152 22.36 -36.32 -6.06
N PHE A 153 21.68 -36.28 -4.91
CA PHE A 153 21.98 -35.27 -3.90
C PHE A 153 23.34 -35.51 -3.25
N LYS A 154 24.12 -34.44 -3.11
CA LYS A 154 25.37 -34.43 -2.33
C LYS A 154 25.08 -34.63 -0.84
N LYS A 155 26.09 -35.08 -0.09
CA LYS A 155 25.98 -35.15 1.38
C LYS A 155 25.78 -33.73 1.96
N PRO A 156 24.89 -33.56 2.97
CA PRO A 156 24.70 -32.25 3.61
C PRO A 156 26.00 -31.68 4.20
N ALA A 157 26.26 -30.41 3.88
CA ALA A 157 27.44 -29.67 4.30
C ALA A 157 27.38 -29.34 5.80
N PHE A 158 28.55 -29.27 6.43
CA PHE A 158 28.66 -28.75 7.80
C PHE A 158 28.53 -27.23 7.78
N ALA A 159 27.67 -26.68 8.65
CA ALA A 159 27.37 -25.25 8.69
C ALA A 159 28.44 -24.40 9.42
N GLY A 160 29.56 -24.99 9.86
CA GLY A 160 30.57 -24.33 10.69
C GLY A 160 30.18 -24.19 12.16
N ARG A 161 29.02 -24.72 12.55
CA ARG A 161 28.38 -24.52 13.86
C ARG A 161 27.84 -25.83 14.43
N SER A 162 27.78 -25.93 15.75
CA SER A 162 27.26 -27.09 16.47
C SER A 162 26.12 -26.68 17.40
N ALA A 163 25.29 -27.66 17.78
CA ALA A 163 24.20 -27.47 18.72
C ALA A 163 24.26 -28.50 19.85
N ILE A 164 24.13 -28.03 21.09
CA ILE A 164 23.84 -28.82 22.27
C ILE A 164 22.38 -28.54 22.64
N ARG A 165 21.59 -29.58 22.90
CA ARG A 165 20.17 -29.46 23.23
C ARG A 165 19.91 -30.25 24.49
N GLY A 166 18.99 -29.78 25.32
CA GLY A 166 18.59 -30.51 26.49
C GLY A 166 17.14 -30.34 26.86
N TYR A 167 16.70 -31.18 27.79
CA TYR A 167 15.33 -31.22 28.27
C TYR A 167 15.32 -31.34 29.78
N ALA A 168 14.94 -30.25 30.44
CA ALA A 168 14.89 -30.16 31.89
C ALA A 168 13.49 -30.54 32.39
N TYR A 169 13.44 -31.38 33.43
CA TYR A 169 12.23 -31.70 34.16
C TYR A 169 12.31 -31.11 35.57
N PHE A 170 11.20 -30.58 36.06
CA PHE A 170 11.08 -29.98 37.38
C PHE A 170 10.03 -30.75 38.18
N GLU A 171 10.37 -31.14 39.41
CA GLU A 171 9.44 -31.83 40.32
C GLU A 171 8.24 -30.94 40.65
N GLU A 172 8.50 -29.66 40.95
CA GLU A 172 7.49 -28.60 41.07
C GLU A 172 7.38 -27.79 39.77
N SER A 173 6.43 -26.85 39.68
CA SER A 173 6.33 -26.02 38.48
C SER A 173 7.56 -25.13 38.29
N HIS A 174 8.07 -25.06 37.07
CA HIS A 174 9.30 -24.33 36.75
C HIS A 174 9.19 -22.79 36.84
N GLY A 175 7.97 -22.24 36.97
CA GLY A 175 7.73 -20.80 37.14
C GLY A 175 7.97 -19.90 35.91
N PHE A 176 8.58 -20.40 34.83
CA PHE A 176 8.67 -19.65 33.56
C PHE A 176 7.28 -19.37 32.95
N GLU A 177 7.07 -18.13 32.50
CA GLU A 177 5.95 -17.80 31.62
C GLU A 177 6.03 -18.61 30.33
N PRO A 178 4.89 -18.95 29.68
CA PRO A 178 4.88 -19.69 28.42
C PRO A 178 5.35 -18.82 27.25
N LYS A 179 6.60 -18.37 27.28
CA LYS A 179 7.24 -17.52 26.29
C LYS A 179 8.50 -18.19 25.78
N PHE A 180 8.81 -17.99 24.50
CA PHE A 180 10.10 -18.40 23.96
C PHE A 180 11.16 -17.35 24.30
N LEU A 181 12.12 -17.71 25.17
CA LEU A 181 13.22 -16.84 25.55
C LEU A 181 14.49 -17.22 24.79
N GLN A 182 15.19 -16.22 24.27
CA GLN A 182 16.44 -16.39 23.52
C GLN A 182 17.48 -15.35 23.93
N PHE A 183 18.72 -15.80 23.96
CA PHE A 183 19.92 -15.05 24.28
C PHE A 183 20.94 -15.30 23.17
N PHE A 184 21.58 -14.26 22.65
CA PHE A 184 22.58 -14.39 21.59
C PHE A 184 23.66 -13.33 21.72
N GLY A 185 24.84 -13.59 21.16
CA GLY A 185 26.02 -12.72 21.20
C GLY A 185 27.32 -13.53 21.39
N LYS A 186 28.48 -12.96 21.05
CA LYS A 186 29.81 -13.60 21.20
C LYS A 186 29.90 -15.02 20.58
N GLY A 187 29.31 -15.20 19.40
CA GLY A 187 29.33 -16.49 18.68
C GLY A 187 28.45 -17.60 19.26
N ILE A 188 27.56 -17.27 20.23
CA ILE A 188 26.64 -18.24 20.85
C ILE A 188 25.18 -17.79 20.69
N ARG A 189 24.26 -18.76 20.70
CA ARG A 189 22.82 -18.55 20.86
C ARG A 189 22.27 -19.62 21.79
N TYR A 190 21.61 -19.19 22.85
CA TYR A 190 20.95 -20.03 23.85
C TYR A 190 19.47 -19.70 23.88
N GLY A 191 18.60 -20.71 23.94
CA GLY A 191 17.16 -20.51 24.04
C GLY A 191 16.51 -21.52 24.96
N ILE A 192 15.47 -21.09 25.66
CA ILE A 192 14.62 -21.93 26.51
C ILE A 192 13.17 -21.79 26.06
N VAL A 193 12.47 -22.92 26.02
CA VAL A 193 11.11 -23.05 25.52
C VAL A 193 10.33 -23.95 26.48
N PRO A 194 9.40 -23.39 27.28
CA PRO A 194 8.48 -24.19 28.08
C PRO A 194 7.64 -25.09 27.18
N CYS A 195 7.50 -26.36 27.54
CA CYS A 195 6.66 -27.31 26.81
C CYS A 195 5.38 -27.63 27.56
N ASP A 196 5.46 -27.66 28.89
CA ASP A 196 4.37 -27.69 29.85
C ASP A 196 4.88 -27.07 31.16
N ASN A 197 4.07 -27.04 32.23
CA ASN A 197 4.43 -26.40 33.51
C ASN A 197 5.61 -27.03 34.25
N HIS A 198 6.05 -28.23 33.87
CA HIS A 198 7.10 -29.02 34.55
C HIS A 198 8.31 -29.29 33.64
N ALA A 199 8.21 -29.01 32.34
CA ALA A 199 9.26 -29.38 31.40
C ALA A 199 9.66 -28.25 30.44
N VAL A 200 10.97 -28.02 30.35
CA VAL A 200 11.57 -26.96 29.52
C VAL A 200 12.55 -27.58 28.53
N TYR A 201 12.32 -27.31 27.25
CA TYR A 201 13.29 -27.61 26.19
C TYR A 201 14.27 -26.44 26.05
N TRP A 202 15.56 -26.73 25.98
CA TRP A 202 16.58 -25.71 25.73
C TRP A 202 17.56 -26.12 24.65
N PHE A 203 18.15 -25.13 24.00
CA PHE A 203 19.18 -25.33 23.00
C PHE A 203 20.30 -24.29 23.13
N PHE A 204 21.50 -24.70 22.77
CA PHE A 204 22.71 -23.91 22.74
C PHE A 204 23.42 -24.16 21.42
N THR A 205 23.49 -23.16 20.54
CA THR A 205 24.20 -23.24 19.26
C THR A 205 25.43 -22.33 19.32
N TYR A 206 26.55 -22.81 18.80
CA TYR A 206 27.82 -22.07 18.84
C TYR A 206 28.65 -22.29 17.59
N THR A 207 29.45 -21.28 17.24
CA THR A 207 30.49 -21.39 16.22
C THR A 207 31.68 -22.14 16.79
N ARG A 208 32.15 -23.16 16.08
CA ARG A 208 33.27 -24.00 16.54
C ARG A 208 34.59 -23.27 16.33
N SER A 209 35.34 -23.00 17.40
CA SER A 209 36.70 -22.45 17.27
C SER A 209 37.74 -23.57 17.13
N PRO A 210 38.92 -23.31 16.52
CA PRO A 210 40.01 -24.28 16.47
C PRO A 210 40.51 -24.73 17.85
N GLN A 211 40.27 -23.92 18.88
CA GLN A 211 40.66 -24.20 20.27
C GLN A 211 39.65 -25.11 21.00
N ASP A 212 38.42 -25.25 20.49
CA ASP A 212 37.36 -26.07 21.14
C ASP A 212 37.51 -27.59 20.86
N GLY A 213 38.49 -28.02 20.04
CA GLY A 213 38.76 -29.44 19.74
C GLY A 213 37.60 -30.19 19.06
N GLU A 214 37.68 -31.52 18.97
CA GLU A 214 36.49 -32.37 18.87
C GLU A 214 35.84 -32.42 20.24
N MET A 215 34.65 -31.82 20.34
CA MET A 215 33.85 -31.95 21.55
C MET A 215 33.41 -33.41 21.65
N GLU A 216 33.99 -34.13 22.61
CA GLU A 216 33.59 -35.50 22.92
C GLU A 216 32.08 -35.58 23.16
N GLU A 217 31.47 -36.70 22.75
CA GLU A 217 30.05 -37.01 22.99
C GLU A 217 29.74 -37.30 24.48
N ASP A 218 30.47 -36.66 25.41
CA ASP A 218 30.29 -36.77 26.86
C ASP A 218 29.32 -35.68 27.36
N PRO A 219 28.11 -36.05 27.83
CA PRO A 219 27.12 -35.11 28.34
C PRO A 219 27.62 -34.25 29.51
N VAL A 220 28.55 -34.74 30.33
CA VAL A 220 29.14 -33.98 31.45
C VAL A 220 29.94 -32.81 30.89
N LYS A 221 30.82 -33.07 29.92
CA LYS A 221 31.64 -32.04 29.27
C LYS A 221 30.77 -31.05 28.48
N MET A 222 29.73 -31.52 27.80
CA MET A 222 28.77 -30.64 27.11
C MET A 222 28.06 -29.70 28.08
N LYS A 223 27.53 -30.23 29.19
CA LYS A 223 26.83 -29.45 30.22
C LYS A 223 27.75 -28.38 30.83
N GLN A 224 28.97 -28.77 31.21
CA GLN A 224 29.98 -27.83 31.72
C GLN A 224 30.41 -26.79 30.67
N PHE A 225 30.52 -27.18 29.41
CA PHE A 225 30.83 -26.25 28.32
C PHE A 225 29.74 -25.20 28.14
N VAL A 226 28.46 -25.60 28.10
CA VAL A 226 27.33 -24.67 28.01
C VAL A 226 27.35 -23.72 29.20
N LEU A 227 27.40 -24.24 30.44
CA LEU A 227 27.36 -23.42 31.66
C LEU A 227 28.50 -22.38 31.72
N ARG A 228 29.72 -22.74 31.30
CA ARG A 228 30.86 -21.79 31.23
C ARG A 228 30.66 -20.68 30.21
N ARG A 229 29.92 -20.93 29.13
CA ARG A 229 29.70 -19.96 28.03
C ARG A 229 28.48 -19.07 28.25
N LEU A 230 27.59 -19.37 29.21
CA LEU A 230 26.38 -18.57 29.52
C LEU A 230 26.65 -17.31 30.38
N GLY A 231 27.83 -16.69 30.28
CA GLY A 231 28.16 -15.46 31.01
C GLY A 231 27.25 -14.29 30.58
N GLY A 232 26.51 -13.70 31.54
CA GLY A 232 25.54 -12.62 31.30
C GLY A 232 24.07 -13.07 31.20
N VAL A 233 23.79 -14.38 31.16
CA VAL A 233 22.42 -14.92 31.21
C VAL A 233 21.91 -14.99 32.67
N PRO A 234 20.63 -14.70 32.97
CA PRO A 234 20.09 -14.79 34.33
C PRO A 234 20.29 -16.16 34.97
N ASP A 235 20.55 -16.21 36.28
CA ASP A 235 20.88 -17.47 36.97
C ASP A 235 19.71 -18.47 36.98
N GLN A 236 18.46 -17.98 37.02
CA GLN A 236 17.27 -18.81 36.86
C GLN A 236 17.25 -19.54 35.50
N VAL A 237 17.77 -18.91 34.44
CA VAL A 237 17.84 -19.50 33.10
C VAL A 237 19.02 -20.49 33.01
N LYS A 238 20.14 -20.21 33.67
CA LYS A 238 21.25 -21.17 33.78
C LYS A 238 20.86 -22.42 34.57
N ALA A 239 20.02 -22.25 35.60
CA ALA A 239 19.53 -23.35 36.43
C ALA A 239 18.85 -24.44 35.59
N VAL A 240 18.13 -24.07 34.51
CA VAL A 240 17.53 -25.03 33.55
C VAL A 240 18.58 -26.00 33.01
N THR A 241 19.71 -25.49 32.50
CA THR A 241 20.82 -26.33 32.03
C THR A 241 21.43 -27.13 33.18
N GLN A 242 21.55 -26.54 34.37
CA GLN A 242 22.18 -27.15 35.54
C GLN A 242 21.38 -28.32 36.12
N ILE A 243 20.05 -28.27 36.11
CA ILE A 243 19.21 -29.37 36.60
C ILE A 243 18.97 -30.45 35.54
N THR A 244 19.23 -30.15 34.25
CA THR A 244 19.02 -31.12 33.17
C THR A 244 19.86 -32.38 33.41
N GLU A 245 19.20 -33.54 33.48
CA GLU A 245 19.87 -34.83 33.63
C GLU A 245 20.80 -35.12 32.44
N LEU A 246 21.91 -35.82 32.70
CA LEU A 246 22.93 -36.08 31.68
C LEU A 246 22.39 -36.89 30.49
N GLY A 247 21.46 -37.81 30.73
CA GLY A 247 20.78 -38.56 29.67
C GLY A 247 19.86 -37.70 28.78
N ASN A 248 19.51 -36.50 29.24
CA ASN A 248 18.67 -35.53 28.55
C ASN A 248 19.47 -34.39 27.90
N ILE A 249 20.73 -34.66 27.50
CA ILE A 249 21.58 -33.72 26.77
C ILE A 249 22.15 -34.41 25.52
N ILE A 250 22.00 -33.77 24.36
CA ILE A 250 22.58 -34.26 23.10
C ILE A 250 23.36 -33.16 22.37
N GLY A 251 24.51 -33.51 21.83
CA GLY A 251 25.31 -32.67 20.95
C GLY A 251 25.19 -33.13 19.50
N SER A 252 25.14 -32.20 18.55
CA SER A 252 25.16 -32.53 17.12
C SER A 252 25.76 -31.42 16.27
N PRO A 253 26.55 -31.74 15.23
CA PRO A 253 26.98 -30.76 14.25
C PRO A 253 25.77 -30.28 13.43
N LEU A 254 25.65 -28.97 13.21
CA LEU A 254 24.60 -28.43 12.37
C LEU A 254 24.97 -28.65 10.91
N ARG A 255 24.09 -29.35 10.19
CA ARG A 255 24.25 -29.62 8.76
C ARG A 255 23.13 -28.95 7.98
N PHE A 256 23.45 -28.56 6.75
CA PHE A 256 22.48 -28.04 5.82
C PHE A 256 22.77 -28.52 4.40
N ARG A 257 21.74 -28.58 3.56
CA ARG A 257 21.93 -28.78 2.12
C ARG A 257 22.13 -27.42 1.45
N HIS A 258 23.05 -27.31 0.49
CA HIS A 258 23.23 -26.03 -0.19
C HIS A 258 21.94 -25.64 -0.94
N PRO A 259 21.49 -24.37 -0.86
CA PRO A 259 20.27 -23.93 -1.52
C PRO A 259 20.25 -24.25 -3.03
N TRP A 260 21.41 -24.19 -3.69
CA TRP A 260 21.58 -24.50 -5.10
C TRP A 260 21.28 -25.97 -5.44
N ASP A 261 21.57 -26.89 -4.52
CA ASP A 261 21.26 -28.31 -4.72
C ASP A 261 19.75 -28.55 -4.76
N LEU A 262 18.94 -27.71 -4.08
CA LEU A 262 17.48 -27.79 -4.16
C LEU A 262 16.95 -27.16 -5.44
N LEU A 263 17.52 -26.02 -5.86
CA LEU A 263 17.09 -25.33 -7.08
C LEU A 263 17.37 -26.13 -8.34
N PHE A 264 18.51 -26.82 -8.40
CA PHE A 264 18.96 -27.51 -9.62
C PHE A 264 18.98 -29.03 -9.50
N GLY A 265 18.86 -29.60 -8.30
CA GLY A 265 18.84 -31.05 -8.09
C GLY A 265 17.51 -31.72 -8.43
N HIS A 266 17.54 -33.06 -8.49
CA HIS A 266 16.38 -33.90 -8.71
C HIS A 266 15.72 -34.26 -7.38
N ILE A 267 14.65 -33.55 -7.02
CA ILE A 267 13.82 -33.85 -5.82
C ILE A 267 12.99 -35.11 -6.05
N SER A 268 12.59 -35.35 -7.30
CA SER A 268 11.97 -36.58 -7.78
C SER A 268 12.59 -36.98 -9.12
N LYS A 269 12.57 -38.28 -9.40
CA LYS A 269 12.98 -38.88 -10.68
C LYS A 269 12.11 -40.11 -10.93
N GLY A 270 11.22 -40.03 -11.91
CA GLY A 270 10.23 -41.08 -12.16
C GLY A 270 9.28 -41.24 -10.98
N ASN A 271 9.21 -42.44 -10.44
CA ASN A 271 8.40 -42.82 -9.28
C ASN A 271 9.16 -42.78 -7.94
N VAL A 272 10.29 -42.07 -7.90
CA VAL A 272 11.12 -41.91 -6.69
C VAL A 272 11.16 -40.44 -6.27
N CYS A 273 11.01 -40.14 -4.98
CA CYS A 273 11.17 -38.77 -4.45
C CYS A 273 11.74 -38.75 -3.02
N VAL A 274 12.06 -37.56 -2.51
CA VAL A 274 12.50 -37.34 -1.11
C VAL A 274 11.72 -36.22 -0.43
N ALA A 275 11.55 -36.33 0.89
CA ALA A 275 10.85 -35.35 1.72
C ALA A 275 11.51 -35.15 3.10
N GLY A 276 11.21 -34.04 3.78
CA GLY A 276 11.76 -33.72 5.09
C GLY A 276 13.28 -33.54 5.06
N ASP A 277 13.98 -33.98 6.12
CA ASP A 277 15.44 -33.81 6.25
C ASP A 277 16.27 -34.61 5.22
N ALA A 278 15.66 -35.57 4.49
CA ALA A 278 16.30 -36.19 3.33
C ALA A 278 16.39 -35.18 2.17
N PHE A 279 15.36 -34.35 2.01
CA PHE A 279 15.25 -33.33 0.98
C PHE A 279 15.92 -32.01 1.38
N HIS A 280 15.53 -31.38 2.49
CA HIS A 280 15.92 -29.99 2.83
C HIS A 280 16.56 -29.80 4.21
N PRO A 281 17.54 -30.64 4.63
CA PRO A 281 18.12 -30.49 5.96
C PRO A 281 18.66 -29.08 6.15
N MET A 282 18.29 -28.45 7.26
CA MET A 282 18.56 -27.03 7.53
C MET A 282 18.97 -26.80 8.99
N THR A 283 19.63 -25.68 9.24
CA THR A 283 19.98 -25.28 10.60
C THR A 283 18.73 -24.87 11.39
N PRO A 284 18.70 -25.03 12.72
CA PRO A 284 17.52 -24.78 13.55
C PRO A 284 17.27 -23.29 13.83
N ASP A 285 17.97 -22.38 13.14
CA ASP A 285 18.02 -20.95 13.47
C ASP A 285 16.64 -20.29 13.48
N ILE A 286 15.75 -20.71 12.57
CA ILE A 286 14.37 -20.24 12.46
C ILE A 286 13.32 -21.24 12.97
N GLY A 287 13.73 -22.40 13.51
CA GLY A 287 12.82 -23.41 14.06
C GLY A 287 11.85 -24.05 13.04
N GLN A 288 12.14 -24.03 11.73
CA GLN A 288 11.22 -24.49 10.69
C GLN A 288 11.45 -25.93 10.19
N GLY A 289 12.57 -26.58 10.49
CA GLY A 289 12.89 -27.91 9.92
C GLY A 289 11.78 -28.96 10.14
N GLY A 290 11.40 -29.19 11.40
CA GLY A 290 10.31 -30.13 11.73
C GLY A 290 8.94 -29.69 11.19
N CYS A 291 8.67 -28.38 11.16
CA CYS A 291 7.43 -27.84 10.61
C CYS A 291 7.33 -28.08 9.09
N ALA A 292 8.43 -27.88 8.37
CA ALA A 292 8.51 -28.12 6.94
C ALA A 292 8.44 -29.62 6.61
N ALA A 293 8.96 -30.50 7.46
CA ALA A 293 8.81 -31.94 7.32
C ALA A 293 7.34 -32.39 7.44
N LEU A 294 6.56 -31.80 8.36
CA LEU A 294 5.12 -32.03 8.46
C LEU A 294 4.38 -31.54 7.21
N GLU A 295 4.69 -30.31 6.75
CA GLU A 295 4.12 -29.78 5.49
C GLU A 295 4.42 -30.69 4.31
N ASP A 296 5.67 -31.13 4.15
CA ASP A 296 6.07 -32.02 3.06
C ASP A 296 5.27 -33.32 3.10
N GLY A 297 5.06 -33.88 4.29
CA GLY A 297 4.32 -35.12 4.45
C GLY A 297 2.89 -35.02 3.90
N VAL A 298 2.18 -33.96 4.29
CA VAL A 298 0.80 -33.69 3.86
C VAL A 298 0.72 -33.34 2.37
N VAL A 299 1.62 -32.49 1.88
CA VAL A 299 1.64 -32.09 0.46
C VAL A 299 1.96 -33.29 -0.43
N LEU A 300 2.91 -34.14 -0.04
CA LEU A 300 3.26 -35.35 -0.78
C LEU A 300 2.08 -36.32 -0.84
N ALA A 301 1.43 -36.58 0.30
CA ALA A 301 0.25 -37.43 0.34
C ALA A 301 -0.89 -36.89 -0.54
N ARG A 302 -1.13 -35.57 -0.53
CA ARG A 302 -2.13 -34.92 -1.37
C ARG A 302 -1.82 -35.05 -2.87
N CYS A 303 -0.59 -34.73 -3.28
CA CYS A 303 -0.19 -34.78 -4.68
C CYS A 303 -0.23 -36.22 -5.22
N LEU A 304 0.29 -37.18 -4.45
CA LEU A 304 0.25 -38.59 -4.83
C LEU A 304 -1.16 -39.17 -4.81
N GLY A 305 -1.99 -38.79 -3.83
CA GLY A 305 -3.37 -39.22 -3.74
C GLY A 305 -4.25 -38.72 -4.89
N ARG A 306 -4.07 -37.45 -5.32
CA ARG A 306 -4.75 -36.93 -6.52
C ARG A 306 -4.36 -37.68 -7.78
N ALA A 307 -3.07 -38.02 -7.92
CA ALA A 307 -2.58 -38.78 -9.05
C ALA A 307 -3.22 -40.18 -9.11
N LEU A 308 -3.26 -40.90 -7.98
CA LEU A 308 -3.74 -42.28 -7.89
C LEU A 308 -5.27 -42.42 -7.90
N MET A 309 -6.03 -41.40 -7.49
CA MET A 309 -7.49 -41.43 -7.47
C MET A 309 -8.15 -41.16 -8.84
N LYS A 310 -7.39 -40.71 -9.85
CA LYS A 310 -7.87 -40.57 -11.24
C LYS A 310 -7.94 -41.94 -11.94
N LYS A 311 -8.85 -42.83 -11.52
CA LYS A 311 -9.10 -44.09 -12.25
C LYS A 311 -9.96 -43.85 -13.49
N SER A 312 -9.47 -44.25 -14.67
CA SER A 312 -10.26 -44.38 -15.90
C SER A 312 -11.07 -45.68 -15.84
N SER A 313 -12.40 -45.56 -15.79
CA SER A 313 -13.29 -46.71 -15.98
C SER A 313 -13.30 -47.09 -17.46
N GLY A 314 -12.70 -48.23 -17.82
CA GLY A 314 -12.92 -48.90 -19.12
C GLY A 314 -11.72 -49.18 -20.03
N GLU A 315 -10.47 -49.05 -19.57
CA GLU A 315 -9.27 -49.30 -20.41
C GLU A 315 -8.69 -50.73 -20.25
N LYS A 316 -7.95 -51.22 -21.26
CA LYS A 316 -7.26 -52.52 -21.22
C LYS A 316 -6.05 -52.48 -20.26
N GLU A 317 -5.75 -53.59 -19.58
CA GLU A 317 -4.73 -53.74 -18.52
C GLU A 317 -3.36 -53.09 -18.84
N ASP A 318 -2.78 -53.31 -20.02
CA ASP A 318 -1.47 -52.74 -20.39
C ASP A 318 -1.50 -51.20 -20.52
N LYS A 319 -2.63 -50.62 -20.96
CA LYS A 319 -2.81 -49.17 -21.04
C LYS A 319 -3.09 -48.55 -19.67
N ILE A 320 -3.72 -49.31 -18.76
CA ILE A 320 -3.94 -48.89 -17.38
C ILE A 320 -2.59 -48.70 -16.67
N VAL A 321 -1.67 -49.66 -16.81
CA VAL A 321 -0.35 -49.61 -16.16
C VAL A 321 0.50 -48.45 -16.70
N GLU A 322 0.53 -48.22 -18.02
CA GLU A 322 1.28 -47.10 -18.60
C GLU A 322 0.72 -45.73 -18.16
N ASN A 323 -0.60 -45.63 -18.06
CA ASN A 323 -1.30 -44.42 -17.60
C ASN A 323 -1.06 -44.17 -16.09
N GLU A 324 -1.10 -45.23 -15.27
CA GLU A 324 -0.81 -45.18 -13.84
C GLU A 324 0.63 -44.70 -13.58
N ASN A 325 1.62 -45.25 -14.30
CA ASN A 325 3.03 -44.85 -14.19
C ASN A 325 3.23 -43.36 -14.49
N LYS A 326 2.52 -42.86 -15.52
CA LYS A 326 2.56 -41.45 -15.91
C LYS A 326 1.92 -40.55 -14.86
N THR A 327 0.79 -40.96 -14.28
CA THR A 327 0.11 -40.18 -13.23
C THR A 327 0.93 -40.09 -11.95
N ILE A 328 1.52 -41.20 -11.49
CA ILE A 328 2.42 -41.23 -10.33
C ILE A 328 3.59 -40.26 -10.52
N LYS A 329 4.26 -40.33 -11.67
CA LYS A 329 5.37 -39.43 -12.01
C LYS A 329 4.94 -37.96 -11.93
N LEU A 330 3.79 -37.62 -12.52
CA LEU A 330 3.25 -36.25 -12.49
C LEU A 330 2.94 -35.78 -11.06
N GLY A 331 2.39 -36.64 -10.21
CA GLY A 331 2.13 -36.32 -8.79
C GLY A 331 3.41 -36.03 -8.01
N LEU A 332 4.46 -36.83 -8.22
CA LEU A 332 5.77 -36.60 -7.57
C LEU A 332 6.50 -35.37 -8.13
N GLU A 333 6.34 -35.07 -9.42
CA GLU A 333 6.86 -33.84 -10.05
C GLU A 333 6.12 -32.59 -9.54
N GLU A 334 4.80 -32.69 -9.32
CA GLU A 334 4.01 -31.62 -8.71
C GLU A 334 4.48 -31.33 -7.28
N PHE A 335 4.64 -32.37 -6.45
CA PHE A 335 5.23 -32.25 -5.12
C PHE A 335 6.61 -31.59 -5.19
N ALA A 336 7.50 -32.09 -6.05
CA ALA A 336 8.85 -31.54 -6.22
C ALA A 336 8.81 -30.05 -6.60
N ARG A 337 7.92 -29.66 -7.52
CA ARG A 337 7.76 -28.27 -7.97
C ARG A 337 7.26 -27.36 -6.85
N GLU A 338 6.24 -27.79 -6.11
CA GLU A 338 5.69 -27.02 -4.99
C GLU A 338 6.71 -26.83 -3.86
N ARG A 339 7.49 -27.87 -3.55
CA ARG A 339 8.39 -27.87 -2.39
C ARG A 339 9.79 -27.34 -2.70
N ARG A 340 10.21 -27.29 -3.97
CA ARG A 340 11.53 -26.77 -4.40
C ARG A 340 11.82 -25.38 -3.85
N TRP A 341 10.96 -24.41 -4.14
CA TRP A 341 11.15 -23.03 -3.73
C TRP A 341 11.00 -22.83 -2.23
N ARG A 342 10.08 -23.58 -1.60
CA ARG A 342 9.88 -23.54 -0.16
C ARG A 342 11.13 -24.04 0.58
N GLY A 343 11.72 -25.15 0.15
CA GLY A 343 12.97 -25.65 0.70
C GLY A 343 14.13 -24.69 0.49
N PHE A 344 14.28 -24.13 -0.71
CA PHE A 344 15.31 -23.12 -1.01
C PHE A 344 15.20 -21.90 -0.08
N GLU A 345 14.00 -21.35 0.06
CA GLU A 345 13.73 -20.18 0.91
C GLU A 345 14.07 -20.46 2.37
N LEU A 346 13.57 -21.58 2.92
CA LEU A 346 13.76 -21.92 4.33
C LEU A 346 15.23 -22.18 4.67
N ILE A 347 15.95 -22.95 3.85
CA ILE A 347 17.39 -23.21 4.07
C ILE A 347 18.19 -21.91 3.99
N SER A 348 17.94 -21.09 2.97
CA SER A 348 18.67 -19.83 2.78
C SER A 348 18.42 -18.88 3.95
N THR A 349 17.17 -18.81 4.41
CA THR A 349 16.80 -17.99 5.59
C THR A 349 17.46 -18.52 6.85
N ALA A 350 17.37 -19.83 7.11
CA ALA A 350 17.95 -20.46 8.30
C ALA A 350 19.46 -20.21 8.37
N TYR A 351 20.17 -20.38 7.24
CA TYR A 351 21.60 -20.15 7.16
C TYR A 351 21.96 -18.67 7.42
N LEU A 352 21.29 -17.73 6.75
CA LEU A 352 21.54 -16.29 6.91
C LEU A 352 21.21 -15.78 8.31
N VAL A 353 20.05 -16.19 8.86
CA VAL A 353 19.64 -15.81 10.21
C VAL A 353 20.64 -16.34 11.23
N GLY A 354 21.08 -17.60 11.09
CA GLY A 354 22.10 -18.17 11.95
C GLY A 354 23.43 -17.43 11.91
N PHE A 355 23.86 -16.99 10.72
CA PHE A 355 25.06 -16.18 10.54
C PHE A 355 24.94 -14.80 11.21
N VAL A 356 23.82 -14.12 11.02
CA VAL A 356 23.58 -12.79 11.60
C VAL A 356 23.49 -12.84 13.13
N GLN A 357 22.72 -13.79 13.66
CA GLN A 357 22.48 -13.94 15.11
C GLN A 357 23.73 -14.27 15.92
N GLN A 358 24.78 -14.80 15.26
CA GLN A 358 26.00 -15.26 15.92
C GLN A 358 27.25 -14.50 15.46
N SER A 359 27.07 -13.35 14.81
CA SER A 359 28.17 -12.43 14.47
C SER A 359 28.64 -11.63 15.70
N ASP A 360 29.91 -11.19 15.72
CA ASP A 360 30.59 -10.57 16.89
C ASP A 360 30.11 -9.13 17.22
N GLY A 361 28.80 -8.97 17.38
CA GLY A 361 28.13 -7.77 17.90
C GLY A 361 27.83 -7.85 19.41
N LYS A 362 27.78 -6.69 20.07
CA LYS A 362 27.84 -6.45 21.53
C LYS A 362 26.89 -7.27 22.44
N ASP A 363 27.45 -7.61 23.61
CA ASP A 363 26.97 -8.21 24.88
C ASP A 363 25.66 -9.03 25.00
N VAL A 364 25.81 -10.19 25.66
CA VAL A 364 24.85 -11.31 25.89
C VAL A 364 23.69 -10.96 26.85
N ALA A 365 23.60 -9.72 27.34
CA ALA A 365 22.83 -9.40 28.56
C ALA A 365 21.43 -8.76 28.32
N THR A 366 20.85 -8.79 27.11
CA THR A 366 19.50 -8.24 26.89
C THR A 366 18.59 -9.24 26.13
N PRO A 367 17.36 -9.50 26.60
CA PRO A 367 16.38 -10.33 25.89
C PRO A 367 15.79 -9.53 24.71
N ASN A 368 16.56 -9.37 23.64
CA ASN A 368 16.10 -8.69 22.43
C ASN A 368 15.43 -9.70 21.49
N CYS A 369 14.10 -9.64 21.36
CA CYS A 369 13.39 -10.30 20.27
C CYS A 369 13.73 -9.59 18.96
N LEU A 370 14.40 -10.27 18.03
CA LEU A 370 14.68 -9.73 16.70
C LEU A 370 13.36 -9.36 15.99
N HIS A 371 13.30 -8.11 15.51
CA HIS A 371 12.18 -7.56 14.76
C HIS A 371 11.83 -8.43 13.52
N PRO A 372 10.54 -8.61 13.17
CA PRO A 372 10.08 -9.49 12.08
C PRO A 372 10.68 -9.21 10.68
N SER A 373 11.35 -8.07 10.52
CA SER A 373 12.01 -7.66 9.26
C SER A 373 13.20 -8.52 8.87
N VAL A 374 13.89 -9.14 9.83
CA VAL A 374 15.08 -10.00 9.53
C VAL A 374 14.66 -11.36 8.98
N LEU A 375 13.49 -11.88 9.40
CA LEU A 375 12.85 -13.08 8.84
C LEU A 375 12.27 -12.86 7.43
N LEU A 376 12.20 -11.61 6.95
CA LEU A 376 11.62 -11.23 5.66
C LEU A 376 12.67 -10.98 4.56
N LEU A 377 13.96 -11.15 4.84
CA LEU A 377 15.02 -10.84 3.87
C LEU A 377 14.99 -11.64 2.56
N PRO A 378 14.63 -12.94 2.50
CA PRO A 378 14.59 -13.69 1.23
C PRO A 378 13.23 -13.61 0.50
N VAL A 379 12.16 -13.12 1.15
CA VAL A 379 10.86 -12.85 0.48
C VAL A 379 11.02 -11.78 -0.63
N LYS A 380 11.99 -10.87 -0.49
CA LYS A 380 12.33 -9.86 -1.50
C LYS A 380 13.06 -10.40 -2.73
N LEU A 381 13.73 -11.56 -2.63
CA LEU A 381 14.40 -12.20 -3.78
C LEU A 381 13.41 -13.02 -4.64
N ARG A 382 12.35 -13.54 -4.02
CA ARG A 382 11.32 -14.35 -4.69
C ARG A 382 10.48 -13.55 -5.70
N SER A 383 10.30 -12.24 -5.49
CA SER A 383 9.52 -11.37 -6.39
C SER A 383 10.20 -11.03 -7.72
N SER A 384 11.49 -11.31 -7.87
CA SER A 384 12.26 -10.89 -9.06
C SER A 384 12.45 -11.97 -10.13
N LEU A 385 12.25 -13.27 -9.82
CA LEU A 385 12.65 -14.35 -10.75
C LEU A 385 11.61 -15.45 -11.02
N LEU A 386 10.44 -15.45 -10.39
CA LEU A 386 9.33 -16.36 -10.72
C LEU A 386 8.60 -16.00 -12.04
N MET A 387 9.14 -15.09 -12.85
CA MET A 387 8.53 -14.67 -14.11
C MET A 387 8.58 -15.72 -15.23
N HIS A 388 9.20 -16.88 -15.03
CA HIS A 388 9.23 -17.96 -16.02
C HIS A 388 9.08 -19.32 -15.33
N GLN A 389 7.85 -19.83 -15.22
CA GLN A 389 7.47 -21.26 -15.28
C GLN A 389 6.02 -21.44 -14.78
N SER A 390 5.06 -21.11 -15.63
CA SER A 390 3.65 -21.45 -15.45
C SER A 390 3.27 -22.52 -16.47
N HIS A 391 2.88 -23.71 -15.99
CA HIS A 391 1.78 -24.51 -16.55
C HIS A 391 1.58 -25.80 -15.72
N LEU A 392 0.30 -26.14 -15.53
CA LEU A 392 -0.27 -27.35 -14.89
C LEU A 392 -0.41 -27.30 -13.35
N MET A 393 -1.36 -26.51 -12.84
CA MET A 393 -2.02 -26.73 -11.54
C MET A 393 -3.53 -26.85 -11.80
N GLU A 394 -4.18 -27.79 -11.12
CA GLU A 394 -5.58 -28.14 -11.32
C GLU A 394 -6.51 -27.06 -10.73
N VAL A 395 -7.38 -26.51 -11.59
CA VAL A 395 -8.21 -25.33 -11.32
C VAL A 395 -9.54 -25.79 -10.72
N ALA A 396 -9.80 -25.42 -9.47
CA ALA A 396 -11.06 -25.67 -8.79
C ALA A 396 -12.14 -24.69 -9.28
N GLY A 397 -12.72 -24.96 -10.45
CA GLY A 397 -13.88 -24.22 -10.99
C GLY A 397 -13.59 -22.78 -11.47
N GLU A 398 -14.57 -22.21 -12.16
CA GLU A 398 -14.57 -20.85 -12.67
C GLU A 398 -15.73 -20.07 -12.04
N GLU A 399 -15.41 -18.94 -11.41
CA GLU A 399 -16.34 -18.02 -10.77
C GLU A 399 -16.53 -16.78 -11.64
N ASP A 400 -17.78 -16.37 -11.84
CA ASP A 400 -18.08 -15.17 -12.64
C ASP A 400 -17.62 -13.89 -11.91
N ILE A 401 -17.91 -13.77 -10.61
CA ILE A 401 -17.52 -12.61 -9.80
C ILE A 401 -17.03 -13.07 -8.43
N ALA A 402 -15.77 -12.79 -8.12
CA ALA A 402 -15.17 -13.01 -6.81
C ALA A 402 -14.89 -11.68 -6.10
N ILE A 403 -15.36 -11.56 -4.86
CA ILE A 403 -15.19 -10.40 -3.99
C ILE A 403 -14.30 -10.82 -2.82
N VAL A 404 -13.13 -10.21 -2.67
CA VAL A 404 -12.17 -10.54 -1.62
C VAL A 404 -12.43 -9.64 -0.41
N GLY A 405 -12.99 -10.19 0.66
CA GLY A 405 -13.27 -9.55 1.95
C GLY A 405 -14.76 -9.30 2.22
N ALA A 406 -15.27 -9.80 3.34
CA ALA A 406 -16.66 -9.63 3.80
C ALA A 406 -16.85 -8.39 4.71
N GLY A 407 -16.15 -7.30 4.40
CA GLY A 407 -16.38 -6.01 5.05
C GLY A 407 -17.60 -5.27 4.46
N ILE A 408 -17.86 -4.05 4.97
CA ILE A 408 -18.98 -3.20 4.52
C ILE A 408 -19.04 -3.10 2.98
N ALA A 409 -17.92 -2.77 2.32
CA ALA A 409 -17.88 -2.65 0.85
C ALA A 409 -18.18 -3.98 0.15
N GLY A 410 -17.61 -5.09 0.63
CA GLY A 410 -17.74 -6.40 -0.02
C GLY A 410 -19.16 -6.95 0.06
N LEU A 411 -19.76 -6.94 1.25
CA LEU A 411 -21.15 -7.40 1.43
C LEU A 411 -22.15 -6.48 0.72
N THR A 412 -21.93 -5.17 0.73
CA THR A 412 -22.80 -4.22 0.00
C THR A 412 -22.71 -4.43 -1.51
N THR A 413 -21.52 -4.67 -2.04
CA THR A 413 -21.32 -5.00 -3.46
C THR A 413 -22.05 -6.30 -3.81
N SER A 414 -21.86 -7.35 -3.00
CA SER A 414 -22.49 -8.65 -3.22
C SER A 414 -24.01 -8.54 -3.19
N LEU A 415 -24.59 -7.88 -2.19
CA LEU A 415 -26.03 -7.70 -2.09
C LEU A 415 -26.57 -6.89 -3.26
N GLY A 416 -25.90 -5.81 -3.66
CA GLY A 416 -26.28 -5.02 -4.84
C GLY A 416 -26.27 -5.84 -6.13
N LEU A 417 -25.28 -6.72 -6.33
CA LEU A 417 -25.23 -7.63 -7.47
C LEU A 417 -26.38 -8.66 -7.42
N HIS A 418 -26.65 -9.23 -6.25
CA HIS A 418 -27.76 -10.18 -6.06
C HIS A 418 -29.13 -9.54 -6.32
N ARG A 419 -29.35 -8.29 -5.91
CA ARG A 419 -30.57 -7.52 -6.25
C ARG A 419 -30.73 -7.30 -7.76
N LEU A 420 -29.64 -7.32 -8.52
CA LEU A 420 -29.62 -7.25 -9.98
C LEU A 420 -29.66 -8.63 -10.65
N GLY A 421 -29.86 -9.71 -9.88
CA GLY A 421 -29.89 -11.09 -10.38
C GLY A 421 -28.51 -11.67 -10.75
N ILE A 422 -27.43 -11.01 -10.32
CA ILE A 422 -26.05 -11.41 -10.63
C ILE A 422 -25.44 -12.12 -9.42
N ARG A 423 -24.96 -13.35 -9.62
CA ARG A 423 -24.32 -14.13 -8.57
C ARG A 423 -22.89 -13.64 -8.32
N SER A 424 -22.45 -13.71 -7.06
CA SER A 424 -21.08 -13.41 -6.65
C SER A 424 -20.64 -14.33 -5.52
N LEU A 425 -19.32 -14.57 -5.42
CA LEU A 425 -18.69 -15.28 -4.32
C LEU A 425 -17.88 -14.30 -3.47
N VAL A 426 -18.18 -14.21 -2.17
CA VAL A 426 -17.42 -13.39 -1.21
C VAL A 426 -16.44 -14.29 -0.45
N LEU A 427 -15.16 -13.98 -0.51
CA LEU A 427 -14.10 -14.70 0.19
C LEU A 427 -13.70 -13.94 1.46
N GLU A 428 -14.03 -14.48 2.64
CA GLU A 428 -13.61 -13.91 3.92
C GLU A 428 -12.45 -14.69 4.51
N SER A 429 -11.40 -13.98 4.93
CA SER A 429 -10.21 -14.58 5.53
C SER A 429 -10.44 -15.17 6.92
N SER A 430 -11.40 -14.63 7.66
CA SER A 430 -11.79 -15.03 9.01
C SER A 430 -12.71 -16.25 8.97
N GLU A 431 -12.73 -17.03 10.05
CA GLU A 431 -13.59 -18.23 10.18
C GLU A 431 -15.09 -17.90 10.31
N SER A 432 -15.40 -16.65 10.65
CA SER A 432 -16.75 -16.12 10.83
C SER A 432 -16.81 -14.65 10.43
N LEU A 433 -18.03 -14.09 10.34
CA LEU A 433 -18.24 -12.70 10.01
C LEU A 433 -17.57 -11.76 11.04
N ARG A 434 -16.57 -11.00 10.60
CA ARG A 434 -15.84 -10.09 11.48
C ARG A 434 -16.62 -8.81 11.74
N VAL A 435 -17.25 -8.73 12.91
CA VAL A 435 -18.05 -7.58 13.37
C VAL A 435 -17.29 -6.56 14.23
N THR A 436 -15.96 -6.64 14.28
CA THR A 436 -15.11 -5.75 15.08
C THR A 436 -15.18 -4.29 14.64
N GLY A 437 -15.16 -3.36 15.61
CA GLY A 437 -15.31 -1.92 15.39
C GLY A 437 -16.72 -1.45 15.73
N PHE A 438 -16.98 -1.28 17.03
CA PHE A 438 -18.25 -0.98 17.69
C PHE A 438 -19.36 -0.36 16.83
N ALA A 439 -19.21 0.92 16.46
CA ALA A 439 -20.21 1.67 15.71
C ALA A 439 -19.57 2.79 14.88
N PHE A 440 -20.34 3.35 13.96
CA PHE A 440 -19.93 4.53 13.20
C PHE A 440 -21.14 5.40 12.80
N THR A 441 -20.87 6.68 12.58
CA THR A 441 -21.89 7.62 12.12
C THR A 441 -22.20 7.39 10.65
N THR A 442 -23.47 7.10 10.35
CA THR A 442 -24.00 6.90 9.01
C THR A 442 -24.74 8.17 8.58
N TRP A 443 -24.28 8.76 7.48
CA TRP A 443 -24.77 10.04 6.94
C TRP A 443 -25.77 9.82 5.80
N THR A 444 -26.41 10.90 5.33
CA THR A 444 -27.49 10.84 4.33
C THR A 444 -27.10 10.12 3.04
N ASN A 445 -25.86 10.27 2.60
CA ASN A 445 -25.31 9.55 1.44
C ASN A 445 -25.29 8.03 1.64
N ALA A 446 -24.94 7.58 2.85
CA ALA A 446 -24.93 6.16 3.19
C ALA A 446 -26.35 5.60 3.37
N TRP A 447 -27.27 6.37 3.94
CA TRP A 447 -28.69 5.97 4.00
C TRP A 447 -29.29 5.78 2.60
N LYS A 448 -28.99 6.69 1.66
CA LYS A 448 -29.36 6.51 0.25
C LYS A 448 -28.77 5.23 -0.37
N ALA A 449 -27.56 4.84 0.01
CA ALA A 449 -26.95 3.59 -0.45
C ALA A 449 -27.63 2.36 0.17
N LEU A 450 -27.99 2.40 1.46
CA LEU A 450 -28.73 1.35 2.16
C LEU A 450 -30.15 1.18 1.61
N ASP A 451 -30.81 2.28 1.23
CA ASP A 451 -32.11 2.27 0.57
C ASP A 451 -32.03 1.61 -0.81
N ALA A 452 -30.98 1.93 -1.59
CA ALA A 452 -30.77 1.37 -2.92
C ALA A 452 -30.60 -0.16 -2.93
N ILE A 453 -30.14 -0.76 -1.83
CA ILE A 453 -30.00 -2.22 -1.68
C ILE A 453 -31.13 -2.85 -0.85
N GLY A 454 -32.09 -2.03 -0.38
CA GLY A 454 -33.33 -2.46 0.27
C GLY A 454 -33.22 -2.81 1.76
N ILE A 455 -32.19 -2.36 2.47
CA ILE A 455 -32.01 -2.66 3.91
C ILE A 455 -32.16 -1.44 4.82
N GLY A 456 -32.35 -0.26 4.24
CA GLY A 456 -32.46 1.01 4.98
C GLY A 456 -33.51 0.94 6.07
N ASP A 457 -34.76 0.61 5.74
CA ASP A 457 -35.89 0.62 6.68
C ASP A 457 -35.70 -0.30 7.89
N SER A 458 -35.15 -1.49 7.69
CA SER A 458 -34.83 -2.43 8.77
C SER A 458 -33.84 -1.82 9.77
N LEU A 459 -32.81 -1.11 9.26
CA LEU A 459 -31.82 -0.46 10.12
C LEU A 459 -32.38 0.80 10.79
N ARG A 460 -33.32 1.53 10.17
CA ARG A 460 -33.93 2.73 10.77
C ARG A 460 -34.66 2.41 12.07
N GLN A 461 -35.33 1.25 12.15
CA GLN A 461 -36.11 0.83 13.32
C GLN A 461 -35.27 0.61 14.58
N HIS A 462 -33.98 0.33 14.42
CA HIS A 462 -33.08 -0.06 15.51
C HIS A 462 -32.09 1.04 15.91
N HIS A 463 -32.10 2.19 15.22
CA HIS A 463 -31.11 3.24 15.42
C HIS A 463 -31.77 4.61 15.49
N GLN A 464 -31.42 5.38 16.50
CA GLN A 464 -31.98 6.71 16.72
C GLN A 464 -31.43 7.73 15.72
N GLN A 465 -32.29 8.66 15.28
CA GLN A 465 -31.87 9.79 14.45
C GLN A 465 -31.21 10.87 15.30
N MET A 466 -30.05 11.34 14.83
CA MET A 466 -29.33 12.45 15.44
C MET A 466 -29.97 13.78 15.04
N HIS A 467 -30.12 14.68 15.99
CA HIS A 467 -30.69 16.01 15.78
C HIS A 467 -29.63 17.06 15.44
N GLY A 468 -28.37 16.82 15.74
CA GLY A 468 -27.29 17.78 15.46
C GLY A 468 -25.91 17.33 15.95
N VAL A 469 -24.93 18.21 15.77
CA VAL A 469 -23.56 18.09 16.31
C VAL A 469 -23.22 19.36 17.10
N VAL A 470 -22.59 19.17 18.25
CA VAL A 470 -22.12 20.26 19.13
C VAL A 470 -20.61 20.13 19.26
N ALA A 471 -19.89 21.19 18.89
CA ALA A 471 -18.45 21.29 19.06
C ALA A 471 -18.14 22.01 20.39
N MET A 472 -17.33 21.38 21.23
CA MET A 472 -16.98 21.78 22.58
C MET A 472 -15.48 22.07 22.69
N SER A 473 -15.10 23.06 23.48
CA SER A 473 -13.69 23.33 23.82
C SER A 473 -13.23 22.42 24.94
N THR A 474 -12.07 21.77 24.80
CA THR A 474 -11.45 20.98 25.90
C THR A 474 -10.81 21.85 26.98
N ILE A 475 -10.71 23.16 26.76
CA ILE A 475 -10.11 24.11 27.71
C ILE A 475 -11.20 24.68 28.62
N SER A 476 -12.31 25.14 28.05
CA SER A 476 -13.40 25.76 28.83
C SER A 476 -14.54 24.81 29.15
N GLY A 477 -14.65 23.66 28.49
CA GLY A 477 -15.79 22.76 28.60
C GLY A 477 -17.10 23.32 28.02
N LEU A 478 -17.07 24.47 27.34
CA LEU A 478 -18.25 25.15 26.80
C LEU A 478 -18.47 24.85 25.31
N PRO A 479 -19.74 24.92 24.83
CA PRO A 479 -20.06 24.85 23.41
C PRO A 479 -19.44 26.03 22.66
N THR A 480 -18.77 25.73 21.55
CA THR A 480 -18.16 26.69 20.63
C THR A 480 -18.99 26.89 19.37
N SER A 481 -19.72 25.85 18.94
CA SER A 481 -20.67 25.91 17.84
C SER A 481 -21.63 24.71 17.90
N GLU A 482 -22.82 24.89 17.35
CA GLU A 482 -23.83 23.85 17.20
C GLU A 482 -24.40 23.89 15.79
N LEU A 483 -24.59 22.71 15.20
CA LEU A 483 -25.22 22.54 13.89
C LEU A 483 -26.39 21.57 14.03
N SER A 484 -27.58 22.01 13.66
CA SER A 484 -28.77 21.17 13.60
C SER A 484 -28.83 20.39 12.27
N PHE A 485 -29.25 19.13 12.35
CA PHE A 485 -29.54 18.28 11.19
C PHE A 485 -31.02 18.28 10.78
N THR A 486 -31.89 18.87 11.60
CA THR A 486 -33.36 18.76 11.47
C THR A 486 -34.03 20.04 10.95
N THR A 487 -33.32 21.17 10.92
CA THR A 487 -33.84 22.45 10.41
C THR A 487 -33.53 22.63 8.92
N GLU A 488 -34.50 23.13 8.14
CA GLU A 488 -34.32 23.58 6.74
C GLU A 488 -33.44 24.84 6.66
N ALA A 489 -32.16 24.73 6.99
CA ALA A 489 -31.16 25.66 6.48
C ALA A 489 -30.89 25.34 5.00
N THR A 490 -30.19 26.23 4.29
CA THR A 490 -29.92 26.26 2.83
C THR A 490 -29.41 24.97 2.16
N GLN A 491 -29.19 23.87 2.90
CA GLN A 491 -28.70 22.57 2.42
C GLN A 491 -29.68 21.38 2.66
N GLY A 492 -30.85 21.60 3.27
CA GLY A 492 -31.88 20.58 3.49
C GLY A 492 -31.72 19.72 4.76
N VAL A 493 -32.71 18.86 5.05
CA VAL A 493 -32.72 17.96 6.22
C VAL A 493 -31.69 16.83 6.02
N HIS A 494 -30.83 16.60 7.03
CA HIS A 494 -29.81 15.56 7.00
C HIS A 494 -30.20 14.35 7.86
N GLU A 495 -30.34 13.18 7.23
CA GLU A 495 -30.49 11.91 7.95
C GLU A 495 -29.12 11.43 8.45
N VAL A 496 -28.90 11.45 9.77
CA VAL A 496 -27.67 11.01 10.43
C VAL A 496 -28.02 10.12 11.61
N ARG A 497 -27.37 8.95 11.73
CA ARG A 497 -27.53 8.00 12.86
C ARG A 497 -26.20 7.37 13.26
N CYS A 498 -26.02 7.00 14.53
CA CYS A 498 -24.95 6.08 14.91
C CYS A 498 -25.44 4.63 14.68
N VAL A 499 -24.75 3.88 13.83
CA VAL A 499 -25.12 2.49 13.49
C VAL A 499 -24.12 1.52 14.08
N LYS A 500 -24.62 0.49 14.78
CA LYS A 500 -23.80 -0.62 15.31
C LYS A 500 -23.26 -1.42 14.13
N ARG A 501 -21.94 -1.58 14.04
CA ARG A 501 -21.30 -2.23 12.90
C ARG A 501 -21.70 -3.70 12.79
N LYS A 502 -21.85 -4.38 13.94
CA LYS A 502 -22.35 -5.75 14.05
C LYS A 502 -23.71 -5.89 13.36
N THR A 503 -24.69 -5.08 13.77
CA THR A 503 -26.05 -5.09 13.23
C THR A 503 -26.07 -4.83 11.72
N LEU A 504 -25.26 -3.89 11.21
CA LEU A 504 -25.17 -3.63 9.77
C LEU A 504 -24.64 -4.86 8.99
N LEU A 505 -23.53 -5.46 9.43
CA LEU A 505 -22.92 -6.57 8.72
C LEU A 505 -23.79 -7.84 8.78
N GLU A 506 -24.40 -8.13 9.93
CA GLU A 506 -25.34 -9.25 10.08
C GLU A 506 -26.60 -9.06 9.22
N THR A 507 -27.11 -7.83 9.11
CA THR A 507 -28.24 -7.52 8.21
C THR A 507 -27.86 -7.73 6.74
N LEU A 508 -26.66 -7.29 6.34
CA LEU A 508 -26.16 -7.52 4.98
C LEU A 508 -25.96 -9.01 4.68
N GLU A 509 -25.40 -9.79 5.62
CA GLU A 509 -25.22 -11.23 5.46
C GLU A 509 -26.57 -11.96 5.36
N LYS A 510 -27.53 -11.64 6.23
CA LYS A 510 -28.84 -12.31 6.27
C LYS A 510 -29.64 -12.15 4.97
N GLU A 511 -29.43 -11.05 4.25
CA GLU A 511 -30.08 -10.79 2.97
C GLU A 511 -29.41 -11.49 1.78
N LEU A 512 -28.25 -12.13 1.98
CA LEU A 512 -27.55 -12.90 0.96
C LEU A 512 -27.97 -14.38 0.98
N PRO A 513 -28.04 -15.05 -0.18
CA PRO A 513 -28.26 -16.49 -0.22
C PRO A 513 -27.18 -17.29 0.51
N ASN A 514 -27.57 -18.42 1.11
CA ASN A 514 -26.63 -19.36 1.70
C ASN A 514 -25.57 -19.80 0.68
N GLY A 515 -24.30 -19.78 1.10
CA GLY A 515 -23.16 -20.14 0.24
C GLY A 515 -22.56 -18.97 -0.55
N THR A 516 -23.15 -17.77 -0.52
CA THR A 516 -22.54 -16.57 -1.12
C THR A 516 -21.22 -16.19 -0.45
N ILE A 517 -21.11 -16.36 0.88
CA ILE A 517 -19.88 -16.07 1.64
C ILE A 517 -19.15 -17.38 1.94
N ARG A 518 -17.88 -17.44 1.57
CA ARG A 518 -16.96 -18.52 1.92
C ARG A 518 -15.95 -18.01 2.93
N TYR A 519 -16.09 -18.46 4.18
CA TYR A 519 -15.19 -18.17 5.29
C TYR A 519 -13.86 -18.92 5.16
N SER A 520 -12.89 -18.58 6.02
CA SER A 520 -11.54 -19.17 6.05
C SER A 520 -10.78 -19.15 4.71
N SER A 521 -11.15 -18.23 3.81
CA SER A 521 -10.71 -18.18 2.41
C SER A 521 -9.78 -16.99 2.17
N LYS A 522 -8.61 -17.01 2.80
CA LYS A 522 -7.60 -15.96 2.66
C LYS A 522 -6.92 -16.02 1.30
N VAL A 523 -7.12 -15.02 0.44
CA VAL A 523 -6.38 -14.86 -0.82
C VAL A 523 -4.91 -14.51 -0.52
N VAL A 524 -3.97 -15.22 -1.15
CA VAL A 524 -2.51 -15.05 -0.93
C VAL A 524 -1.74 -14.63 -2.18
N SER A 525 -2.28 -14.89 -3.38
CA SER A 525 -1.73 -14.39 -4.64
C SER A 525 -2.79 -14.33 -5.72
N ILE A 526 -2.53 -13.49 -6.73
CA ILE A 526 -3.36 -13.32 -7.92
C ILE A 526 -2.43 -13.39 -9.13
N GLU A 527 -2.67 -14.33 -10.03
CA GLU A 527 -1.93 -14.52 -11.27
C GLU A 527 -2.74 -14.00 -12.46
N ASP A 528 -2.06 -13.32 -13.38
CA ASP A 528 -2.67 -12.80 -14.60
C ASP A 528 -2.75 -13.94 -15.63
N SER A 529 -3.97 -14.40 -15.96
CA SER A 529 -4.22 -15.50 -16.89
C SER A 529 -5.09 -15.04 -18.06
N GLY A 530 -4.72 -13.91 -18.66
CA GLY A 530 -5.50 -13.27 -19.73
C GLY A 530 -6.71 -12.52 -19.17
N PHE A 531 -7.91 -12.82 -19.66
CA PHE A 531 -9.11 -12.22 -19.08
C PHE A 531 -9.36 -12.78 -17.68
N LEU A 532 -9.42 -14.11 -17.52
CA LEU A 532 -9.59 -14.74 -16.22
C LEU A 532 -8.40 -14.47 -15.28
N LYS A 533 -8.67 -14.34 -13.99
CA LYS A 533 -7.64 -14.23 -12.94
C LYS A 533 -7.57 -15.52 -12.15
N LEU A 534 -6.36 -16.06 -12.03
CA LEU A 534 -6.09 -17.20 -11.17
C LEU A 534 -5.90 -16.67 -9.75
N VAL A 535 -6.80 -17.07 -8.85
CA VAL A 535 -6.82 -16.62 -7.45
C VAL A 535 -6.39 -17.79 -6.58
N HIS A 536 -5.36 -17.57 -5.77
CA HIS A 536 -4.82 -18.59 -4.89
C HIS A 536 -5.19 -18.29 -3.43
N LEU A 537 -5.71 -19.30 -2.75
CA LEU A 537 -6.08 -19.24 -1.35
C LEU A 537 -5.00 -19.85 -0.45
N ALA A 538 -4.99 -19.45 0.81
CA ALA A 538 -4.01 -19.91 1.81
C ALA A 538 -4.13 -21.41 2.15
N ASP A 539 -5.27 -22.03 1.85
CA ASP A 539 -5.51 -23.47 2.00
C ASP A 539 -4.95 -24.28 0.80
N GLY A 540 -4.38 -23.61 -0.20
CA GLY A 540 -3.87 -24.21 -1.43
C GLY A 540 -4.89 -24.32 -2.56
N THR A 541 -6.16 -23.97 -2.34
CA THR A 541 -7.18 -23.91 -3.39
C THR A 541 -6.82 -22.83 -4.40
N THR A 542 -6.95 -23.16 -5.69
CA THR A 542 -6.80 -22.20 -6.79
C THR A 542 -8.03 -22.26 -7.68
N PHE A 543 -8.63 -21.12 -8.00
CA PHE A 543 -9.80 -21.03 -8.89
C PHE A 543 -9.65 -19.86 -9.87
N LYS A 544 -10.46 -19.85 -10.92
CA LYS A 544 -10.48 -18.76 -11.91
C LYS A 544 -11.62 -17.79 -11.62
N ALA A 545 -11.36 -16.49 -11.73
CA ALA A 545 -12.38 -15.44 -11.60
C ALA A 545 -12.49 -14.60 -12.88
N LYS A 546 -13.69 -14.43 -13.43
CA LYS A 546 -13.96 -13.48 -14.54
C LYS A 546 -13.98 -12.05 -14.08
N VAL A 547 -14.37 -11.76 -12.85
CA VAL A 547 -14.25 -10.43 -12.22
C VAL A 547 -13.69 -10.61 -10.82
N LEU A 548 -12.68 -9.81 -10.46
CA LEU A 548 -12.08 -9.83 -9.12
C LEU A 548 -12.17 -8.46 -8.46
N ILE A 549 -12.83 -8.40 -7.31
CA ILE A 549 -13.08 -7.15 -6.58
C ILE A 549 -12.38 -7.22 -5.23
N GLY A 550 -11.45 -6.30 -4.97
CA GLY A 550 -10.78 -6.18 -3.68
C GLY A 550 -11.54 -5.31 -2.69
N CYS A 551 -12.07 -5.94 -1.64
CA CYS A 551 -12.72 -5.31 -0.49
C CYS A 551 -12.04 -5.71 0.83
N ASP A 552 -10.77 -6.12 0.76
CA ASP A 552 -9.96 -6.75 1.82
C ASP A 552 -9.27 -5.75 2.76
N GLY A 553 -9.78 -4.52 2.80
CA GLY A 553 -9.42 -3.50 3.78
C GLY A 553 -8.05 -2.84 3.59
N VAL A 554 -7.59 -2.14 4.64
CA VAL A 554 -6.38 -1.29 4.61
C VAL A 554 -5.10 -2.04 4.18
N ASN A 555 -5.04 -3.36 4.37
CA ASN A 555 -3.89 -4.20 4.02
C ASN A 555 -4.08 -4.98 2.71
N SER A 556 -4.97 -4.48 1.84
CA SER A 556 -5.43 -5.16 0.63
C SER A 556 -4.30 -5.75 -0.22
N LEU A 557 -4.44 -7.04 -0.55
CA LEU A 557 -3.62 -7.75 -1.51
C LEU A 557 -4.00 -7.34 -2.95
N VAL A 558 -5.30 -7.20 -3.22
CA VAL A 558 -5.79 -6.79 -4.55
C VAL A 558 -5.31 -5.38 -4.90
N ALA A 559 -5.32 -4.44 -3.95
CA ALA A 559 -4.79 -3.09 -4.16
C ALA A 559 -3.29 -3.12 -4.48
N ARG A 560 -2.50 -3.95 -3.78
CA ARG A 560 -1.08 -4.12 -4.08
C ARG A 560 -0.85 -4.72 -5.46
N TRP A 561 -1.67 -5.68 -5.88
CA TRP A 561 -1.62 -6.25 -7.23
C TRP A 561 -1.90 -5.19 -8.30
N LEU A 562 -2.82 -4.25 -8.03
CA LEU A 562 -3.08 -3.07 -8.88
C LEU A 562 -1.97 -2.00 -8.84
N GLY A 563 -0.92 -2.19 -8.02
CA GLY A 563 0.21 -1.28 -7.92
C GLY A 563 0.06 -0.18 -6.87
N PHE A 564 -0.96 -0.23 -6.01
CA PHE A 564 -1.07 0.69 -4.90
C PHE A 564 0.01 0.43 -3.84
N LYS A 565 0.56 1.51 -3.29
CA LYS A 565 1.50 1.46 -2.16
C LYS A 565 0.77 1.05 -0.87
N LYS A 566 1.53 0.64 0.14
CA LYS A 566 0.96 0.44 1.48
C LYS A 566 0.44 1.77 2.04
N PRO A 567 -0.72 1.80 2.73
CA PRO A 567 -1.20 3.02 3.39
C PRO A 567 -0.17 3.57 4.39
N ALA A 568 -0.03 4.89 4.39
CA ALA A 568 0.89 5.62 5.24
C ALA A 568 0.30 5.79 6.66
N PHE A 569 1.19 5.80 7.66
CA PHE A 569 0.83 6.20 9.01
C PHE A 569 0.56 7.70 9.05
N ALA A 570 -0.56 8.11 9.66
CA ALA A 570 -0.98 9.52 9.72
C ALA A 570 -0.28 10.32 10.83
N GLY A 571 0.61 9.70 11.61
CA GLY A 571 1.24 10.32 12.77
C GLY A 571 0.33 10.41 14.00
N ARG A 572 -0.87 9.80 13.95
CA ARG A 572 -1.91 9.90 14.98
C ARG A 572 -2.47 8.53 15.36
N PHE A 573 -2.95 8.41 16.59
CA PHE A 573 -3.58 7.22 17.13
C PHE A 573 -5.04 7.48 17.48
N ALA A 574 -5.84 6.42 17.53
CA ALA A 574 -7.21 6.49 18.03
C ALA A 574 -7.50 5.33 18.98
N ILE A 575 -8.08 5.67 20.12
CA ILE A 575 -8.70 4.77 21.09
C ILE A 575 -10.22 4.95 20.94
N ARG A 576 -10.97 3.86 20.90
CA ARG A 576 -12.42 3.86 20.74
C ARG A 576 -13.03 2.94 21.77
N GLY A 577 -14.22 3.26 22.22
CA GLY A 577 -14.97 2.36 23.07
C GLY A 577 -16.47 2.48 22.91
N PHE A 578 -17.16 1.56 23.58
CA PHE A 578 -18.60 1.45 23.52
C PHE A 578 -19.16 1.15 24.91
N ALA A 579 -19.95 2.08 25.44
CA ALA A 579 -20.52 1.97 26.77
C ALA A 579 -21.98 1.50 26.71
N TYR A 580 -22.32 0.56 27.58
CA TYR A 580 -23.69 0.10 27.82
C TYR A 580 -24.18 0.57 29.18
N PHE A 581 -25.38 1.16 29.21
CA PHE A 581 -26.04 1.62 30.42
C PHE A 581 -27.23 0.71 30.74
N LYS A 582 -27.37 0.34 32.03
CA LYS A 582 -28.52 -0.44 32.51
C LYS A 582 -29.83 0.35 32.41
N GLU A 583 -29.76 1.64 32.75
CA GLU A 583 -30.84 2.60 32.60
C GLU A 583 -30.57 3.52 31.39
N SER A 584 -31.48 4.45 31.09
CA SER A 584 -31.23 5.38 29.98
C SER A 584 -30.06 6.31 30.30
N HIS A 585 -29.17 6.53 29.33
CA HIS A 585 -27.96 7.34 29.51
C HIS A 585 -28.22 8.85 29.64
N GLY A 586 -29.43 9.33 29.37
CA GLY A 586 -29.82 10.75 29.51
C GLY A 586 -29.28 11.74 28.46
N PHE A 587 -28.28 11.38 27.64
CA PHE A 587 -27.85 12.22 26.52
C PHE A 587 -28.95 12.51 25.49
N GLU A 588 -29.04 13.77 25.05
CA GLU A 588 -29.78 14.13 23.83
C GLU A 588 -29.18 13.41 22.61
N PRO A 589 -29.94 13.16 21.54
CA PRO A 589 -29.44 12.57 20.29
C PRO A 589 -28.59 13.56 19.48
N LYS A 590 -27.53 14.10 20.09
CA LYS A 590 -26.57 15.02 19.50
C LYS A 590 -25.16 14.43 19.59
N PHE A 591 -24.38 14.66 18.54
CA PHE A 591 -22.98 14.26 18.53
C PHE A 591 -22.17 15.33 19.26
N LEU A 592 -21.61 15.00 20.42
CA LEU A 592 -20.70 15.90 21.12
C LEU A 592 -19.26 15.65 20.67
N GLN A 593 -18.60 16.68 20.15
CA GLN A 593 -17.20 16.65 19.74
C GLN A 593 -16.38 17.63 20.57
N PHE A 594 -15.21 17.21 21.03
CA PHE A 594 -14.32 17.98 21.87
C PHE A 594 -12.97 18.14 21.18
N PHE A 595 -12.45 19.38 21.14
CA PHE A 595 -11.18 19.73 20.48
C PHE A 595 -10.31 20.64 21.35
N GLY A 596 -9.00 20.41 21.32
CA GLY A 596 -7.98 21.26 21.96
C GLY A 596 -6.90 20.45 22.71
N LYS A 597 -5.77 21.09 23.03
CA LYS A 597 -4.59 20.46 23.68
C LYS A 597 -4.06 19.21 22.95
N GLY A 598 -4.02 19.24 21.62
CA GLY A 598 -3.45 18.14 20.82
C GLY A 598 -4.32 16.87 20.73
N VAL A 599 -5.56 16.93 21.24
CA VAL A 599 -6.48 15.79 21.29
C VAL A 599 -7.84 16.14 20.68
N ARG A 600 -8.50 15.12 20.15
CA ARG A 600 -9.88 15.17 19.65
C ARG A 600 -10.63 13.95 20.14
N TYR A 601 -11.75 14.15 20.80
CA TYR A 601 -12.61 13.06 21.24
C TYR A 601 -14.07 13.42 21.09
N GLY A 602 -14.95 12.42 21.16
CA GLY A 602 -16.37 12.66 21.05
C GLY A 602 -17.18 11.47 21.51
N ILE A 603 -18.43 11.76 21.84
CA ILE A 603 -19.43 10.78 22.24
C ILE A 603 -20.64 10.87 21.31
N VAL A 604 -21.14 9.71 20.91
CA VAL A 604 -22.25 9.56 19.96
C VAL A 604 -23.24 8.55 20.55
N PRO A 605 -24.41 9.01 21.00
CA PRO A 605 -25.52 8.13 21.34
C PRO A 605 -25.92 7.29 20.13
N CYS A 606 -26.09 5.98 20.32
CA CYS A 606 -26.54 5.06 19.26
C CYS A 606 -27.99 4.60 19.48
N ASP A 607 -28.37 4.42 20.74
CA ASP A 607 -29.72 4.25 21.24
C ASP A 607 -29.77 4.73 22.69
N ASN A 608 -30.95 4.70 23.35
CA ASN A 608 -31.14 5.20 24.72
C ASN A 608 -30.22 4.57 25.79
N HIS A 609 -29.58 3.44 25.52
CA HIS A 609 -28.76 2.67 26.46
C HIS A 609 -27.31 2.49 26.01
N ALA A 610 -26.94 2.92 24.79
CA ALA A 610 -25.63 2.64 24.22
C ALA A 610 -24.96 3.89 23.64
N VAL A 611 -23.72 4.15 24.06
CA VAL A 611 -22.93 5.32 23.64
C VAL A 611 -21.60 4.87 23.04
N TYR A 612 -21.35 5.25 21.79
CA TYR A 612 -20.05 5.12 21.16
C TYR A 612 -19.16 6.31 21.48
N TRP A 613 -17.89 6.08 21.81
CA TRP A 613 -16.93 7.15 22.01
C TRP A 613 -15.61 6.88 21.29
N PHE A 614 -14.92 7.95 20.95
CA PHE A 614 -13.57 7.89 20.37
C PHE A 614 -12.70 8.97 20.96
N PHE A 615 -11.40 8.70 20.99
CA PHE A 615 -10.34 9.59 21.42
C PHE A 615 -9.17 9.46 20.45
N SER A 616 -8.77 10.55 19.81
CA SER A 616 -7.68 10.60 18.85
C SER A 616 -6.67 11.66 19.25
N TYR A 617 -5.39 11.32 19.10
CA TYR A 617 -4.29 12.13 19.59
C TYR A 617 -3.04 11.95 18.75
N THR A 618 -2.16 12.95 18.84
CA THR A 618 -0.78 12.86 18.35
C THR A 618 0.12 12.40 19.50
N PRO A 619 0.87 11.30 19.36
CA PRO A 619 1.74 10.80 20.42
C PRO A 619 2.90 11.77 20.65
N SER A 620 3.20 12.07 21.92
CA SER A 620 4.36 12.84 22.35
C SER A 620 5.53 11.91 22.74
N PRO A 621 6.79 12.38 22.78
CA PRO A 621 7.93 11.57 23.23
C PRO A 621 7.77 11.00 24.66
N GLN A 622 6.91 11.62 25.48
CA GLN A 622 6.61 11.17 26.84
C GLN A 622 5.57 10.03 26.88
N ASP A 623 4.81 9.83 25.79
CA ASP A 623 3.74 8.83 25.74
C ASP A 623 4.24 7.40 25.48
N GLY A 624 5.52 7.23 25.12
CA GLY A 624 6.10 5.92 24.79
C GLY A 624 5.50 5.30 23.51
N GLU A 625 5.73 4.00 23.31
CA GLU A 625 5.01 3.23 22.28
C GLU A 625 3.54 3.02 22.70
N MET A 626 2.65 2.92 21.72
CA MET A 626 1.23 2.70 21.98
C MET A 626 1.02 1.37 22.72
N GLU A 627 0.54 1.48 23.96
CA GLU A 627 0.26 0.34 24.83
C GLU A 627 -0.99 -0.43 24.37
N GLU A 628 -0.90 -1.77 24.27
CA GLU A 628 -2.01 -2.63 23.83
C GLU A 628 -2.98 -3.04 24.96
N ASP A 629 -2.66 -2.74 26.22
CA ASP A 629 -3.48 -3.05 27.39
C ASP A 629 -4.70 -2.10 27.53
N PRO A 630 -5.95 -2.59 27.44
CA PRO A 630 -7.17 -1.79 27.58
C PRO A 630 -7.27 -1.00 28.88
N VAL A 631 -6.72 -1.53 30.00
CA VAL A 631 -6.72 -0.83 31.30
C VAL A 631 -5.92 0.45 31.20
N LYS A 632 -4.70 0.36 30.66
CA LYS A 632 -3.81 1.49 30.46
C LYS A 632 -4.34 2.45 29.40
N MET A 633 -4.98 1.96 28.33
CA MET A 633 -5.66 2.81 27.34
C MET A 633 -6.77 3.65 27.99
N LYS A 634 -7.62 3.02 28.79
CA LYS A 634 -8.70 3.70 29.52
C LYS A 634 -8.16 4.78 30.45
N GLN A 635 -7.15 4.44 31.25
CA GLN A 635 -6.47 5.41 32.13
C GLN A 635 -5.77 6.53 31.35
N PHE A 636 -5.17 6.22 30.20
CA PHE A 636 -4.55 7.21 29.32
C PHE A 636 -5.58 8.23 28.80
N VAL A 637 -6.72 7.75 28.32
CA VAL A 637 -7.81 8.62 27.86
C VAL A 637 -8.28 9.50 29.01
N LEU A 638 -8.63 8.91 30.16
CA LEU A 638 -9.15 9.66 31.33
C LEU A 638 -8.18 10.76 31.81
N ARG A 639 -6.87 10.49 31.84
CA ARG A 639 -5.84 11.49 32.22
C ARG A 639 -5.68 12.63 31.23
N ARG A 640 -6.04 12.42 29.96
CA ARG A 640 -5.88 13.39 28.86
C ARG A 640 -7.18 14.12 28.51
N LEU A 641 -8.29 13.80 29.18
CA LEU A 641 -9.50 14.60 29.07
C LEU A 641 -9.26 16.02 29.58
N GLY A 642 -9.87 16.98 28.91
CA GLY A 642 -9.85 18.37 29.32
C GLY A 642 -10.99 18.68 30.30
N GLU A 643 -11.41 19.94 30.32
CA GLU A 643 -12.66 20.32 30.98
C GLU A 643 -13.82 19.74 30.17
N VAL A 644 -14.49 18.73 30.74
CA VAL A 644 -15.63 18.04 30.13
C VAL A 644 -16.71 17.81 31.18
N PRO A 645 -18.00 17.76 30.78
CA PRO A 645 -19.07 17.40 31.69
C PRO A 645 -18.84 16.02 32.32
N ASP A 646 -19.19 15.84 33.59
CA ASP A 646 -18.96 14.58 34.33
C ASP A 646 -19.64 13.38 33.66
N GLN A 647 -20.78 13.59 33.00
CA GLN A 647 -21.45 12.55 32.22
C GLN A 647 -20.56 11.98 31.10
N VAL A 648 -19.69 12.79 30.49
CA VAL A 648 -18.76 12.34 29.43
C VAL A 648 -17.64 11.48 30.01
N LYS A 649 -17.12 11.85 31.20
CA LYS A 649 -16.13 11.03 31.92
C LYS A 649 -16.75 9.68 32.31
N ALA A 650 -17.97 9.71 32.84
CA ALA A 650 -18.71 8.52 33.26
C ALA A 650 -18.86 7.50 32.11
N VAL A 651 -19.15 7.94 30.88
CA VAL A 651 -19.21 7.06 29.69
C VAL A 651 -17.92 6.24 29.54
N ILE A 652 -16.75 6.89 29.65
CA ILE A 652 -15.46 6.23 29.50
C ILE A 652 -15.18 5.32 30.71
N GLU A 653 -15.52 5.76 31.92
CA GLU A 653 -15.34 5.01 33.17
C GLU A 653 -16.18 3.73 33.25
N ILE A 654 -17.40 3.71 32.73
CA ILE A 654 -18.23 2.50 32.73
C ILE A 654 -17.94 1.54 31.57
N THR A 655 -17.23 2.02 30.53
CA THR A 655 -16.91 1.19 29.36
C THR A 655 -16.11 -0.05 29.80
N GLU A 656 -16.60 -1.24 29.45
CA GLU A 656 -15.93 -2.50 29.76
C GLU A 656 -14.60 -2.62 28.99
N LEU A 657 -13.61 -3.31 29.58
CA LEU A 657 -12.27 -3.41 28.99
C LEU A 657 -12.26 -4.12 27.63
N GLY A 658 -13.17 -5.09 27.43
CA GLY A 658 -13.37 -5.77 26.14
C GLY A 658 -13.97 -4.86 25.06
N ASP A 659 -14.59 -3.77 25.47
CA ASP A 659 -15.20 -2.76 24.59
C ASP A 659 -14.31 -1.53 24.42
N ILE A 660 -12.98 -1.70 24.48
CA ILE A 660 -11.99 -0.67 24.18
C ILE A 660 -10.98 -1.20 23.16
N ILE A 661 -10.79 -0.46 22.06
CA ILE A 661 -9.79 -0.79 21.04
C ILE A 661 -8.93 0.41 20.71
N GLY A 662 -7.62 0.18 20.61
CA GLY A 662 -6.65 1.15 20.15
C GLY A 662 -6.10 0.79 18.77
N SER A 663 -5.92 1.79 17.89
CA SER A 663 -5.29 1.56 16.58
C SER A 663 -4.56 2.80 16.02
N PRO A 664 -3.45 2.59 15.28
CA PRO A 664 -2.82 3.66 14.52
C PRO A 664 -3.71 4.10 13.36
N LEU A 665 -3.82 5.40 13.16
CA LEU A 665 -4.53 5.96 12.02
C LEU A 665 -3.67 5.86 10.77
N ARG A 666 -4.23 5.26 9.72
CA ARG A 666 -3.58 5.11 8.41
C ARG A 666 -4.44 5.73 7.32
N PHE A 667 -3.78 6.22 6.28
CA PHE A 667 -4.44 6.75 5.11
C PHE A 667 -3.64 6.44 3.85
N ARG A 668 -4.30 6.43 2.69
CA ARG A 668 -3.62 6.37 1.40
C ARG A 668 -3.34 7.79 0.92
N HIS A 669 -2.17 8.06 0.35
CA HIS A 669 -1.90 9.41 -0.14
C HIS A 669 -2.89 9.76 -1.27
N PRO A 670 -3.48 10.98 -1.27
CA PRO A 670 -4.42 11.37 -2.32
C PRO A 670 -3.88 11.20 -3.75
N TRP A 671 -2.57 11.40 -3.92
CA TRP A 671 -1.87 11.19 -5.20
C TRP A 671 -1.93 9.74 -5.69
N ASP A 672 -1.92 8.76 -4.77
CA ASP A 672 -2.01 7.36 -5.14
C ASP A 672 -3.39 7.06 -5.75
N LEU A 673 -4.46 7.76 -5.36
CA LEU A 673 -5.80 7.58 -5.96
C LEU A 673 -5.91 8.27 -7.33
N LEU A 674 -5.29 9.44 -7.47
CA LEU A 674 -5.30 10.20 -8.72
C LEU A 674 -4.57 9.46 -9.83
N PHE A 675 -3.43 8.86 -9.51
CA PHE A 675 -2.53 8.27 -10.50
C PHE A 675 -2.48 6.74 -10.47
N GLY A 676 -2.99 6.11 -9.40
CA GLY A 676 -3.03 4.66 -9.27
C GLY A 676 -4.14 4.00 -10.11
N HIS A 677 -3.94 2.72 -10.40
CA HIS A 677 -4.92 1.90 -11.09
C HIS A 677 -5.99 1.43 -10.10
N ILE A 678 -7.15 2.10 -10.08
CA ILE A 678 -8.32 1.67 -9.28
C ILE A 678 -8.92 0.39 -9.87
N SER A 679 -8.83 0.25 -11.20
CA SER A 679 -9.15 -0.95 -11.93
C SER A 679 -8.09 -1.21 -13.01
N LYS A 680 -7.89 -2.49 -13.33
CA LYS A 680 -7.02 -2.97 -14.42
C LYS A 680 -7.65 -4.22 -15.02
N GLY A 681 -8.15 -4.10 -16.25
CA GLY A 681 -8.88 -5.17 -16.91
C GLY A 681 -10.18 -5.47 -16.16
N ASN A 682 -10.33 -6.70 -15.69
CA ASN A 682 -11.46 -7.22 -14.92
C ASN A 682 -11.21 -7.26 -13.40
N VAL A 683 -10.21 -6.51 -12.91
CA VAL A 683 -9.88 -6.40 -11.48
C VAL A 683 -10.11 -4.96 -11.01
N CYS A 684 -10.71 -4.77 -9.83
CA CYS A 684 -10.86 -3.45 -9.19
C CYS A 684 -10.78 -3.52 -7.66
N VAL A 685 -10.74 -2.36 -6.98
CA VAL A 685 -10.77 -2.25 -5.51
C VAL A 685 -11.83 -1.25 -5.04
N ALA A 686 -12.40 -1.50 -3.86
CA ALA A 686 -13.43 -0.68 -3.22
C ALA A 686 -13.26 -0.62 -1.69
N GLY A 687 -13.87 0.38 -1.04
CA GLY A 687 -13.77 0.58 0.40
C GLY A 687 -12.33 0.88 0.86
N ASP A 688 -11.96 0.42 2.05
CA ASP A 688 -10.63 0.65 2.64
C ASP A 688 -9.47 0.01 1.84
N ALA A 689 -9.75 -0.90 0.91
CA ALA A 689 -8.74 -1.38 -0.04
C ALA A 689 -8.35 -0.26 -1.03
N PHE A 690 -9.34 0.52 -1.46
CA PHE A 690 -9.19 1.62 -2.38
C PHE A 690 -8.80 2.92 -1.66
N HIS A 691 -9.60 3.41 -0.72
CA HIS A 691 -9.48 4.76 -0.16
C HIS A 691 -9.42 4.80 1.38
N PRO A 692 -8.50 4.06 2.04
CA PRO A 692 -8.39 4.12 3.49
C PRO A 692 -8.08 5.56 3.92
N MET A 693 -8.86 6.06 4.87
CA MET A 693 -8.82 7.45 5.33
C MET A 693 -8.86 7.54 6.85
N THR A 694 -8.42 8.66 7.39
CA THR A 694 -8.54 8.93 8.83
C THR A 694 -10.02 9.18 9.20
N PRO A 695 -10.45 8.88 10.43
CA PRO A 695 -11.87 8.88 10.80
C PRO A 695 -12.45 10.28 11.04
N ASP A 696 -11.71 11.34 10.74
CA ASP A 696 -12.03 12.71 11.17
C ASP A 696 -13.35 13.22 10.59
N LEU A 697 -13.72 12.79 9.37
CA LEU A 697 -15.01 13.08 8.75
C LEU A 697 -16.12 12.06 9.05
N GLY A 698 -15.79 10.91 9.64
CA GLY A 698 -16.73 9.80 9.79
C GLY A 698 -17.25 9.21 8.47
N GLN A 699 -16.53 9.39 7.35
CA GLN A 699 -17.00 9.02 6.00
C GLN A 699 -16.48 7.66 5.48
N GLY A 700 -15.53 6.99 6.13
CA GLY A 700 -14.95 5.75 5.61
C GLY A 700 -15.99 4.64 5.35
N GLY A 701 -16.81 4.31 6.36
CA GLY A 701 -17.90 3.35 6.22
C GLY A 701 -18.99 3.80 5.24
N CYS A 702 -19.31 5.10 5.24
CA CYS A 702 -20.29 5.69 4.31
C CYS A 702 -19.84 5.56 2.84
N ALA A 703 -18.58 5.88 2.56
CA ALA A 703 -18.00 5.77 1.23
C ALA A 703 -17.90 4.31 0.77
N ALA A 704 -17.66 3.37 1.68
CA ALA A 704 -17.66 1.93 1.39
C ALA A 704 -19.06 1.43 0.97
N LEU A 705 -20.13 1.94 1.59
CA LEU A 705 -21.51 1.65 1.17
C LEU A 705 -21.81 2.22 -0.23
N GLU A 706 -21.43 3.49 -0.49
CA GLU A 706 -21.54 4.10 -1.81
C GLU A 706 -20.81 3.28 -2.88
N ASP A 707 -19.57 2.87 -2.60
CA ASP A 707 -18.77 2.10 -3.53
C ASP A 707 -19.47 0.80 -3.92
N GLY A 708 -20.04 0.07 -2.95
CA GLY A 708 -20.71 -1.20 -3.23
C GLY A 708 -21.92 -1.04 -4.15
N VAL A 709 -22.72 0.01 -3.95
CA VAL A 709 -23.87 0.32 -4.81
C VAL A 709 -23.43 0.76 -6.20
N VAL A 710 -22.45 1.67 -6.30
CA VAL A 710 -21.95 2.16 -7.60
C VAL A 710 -21.31 1.03 -8.39
N LEU A 711 -20.54 0.16 -7.72
CA LEU A 711 -19.87 -0.97 -8.35
C LEU A 711 -20.88 -2.00 -8.87
N ALA A 712 -21.89 -2.36 -8.07
CA ALA A 712 -22.98 -3.24 -8.48
C ALA A 712 -23.74 -2.65 -9.69
N ARG A 713 -24.04 -1.35 -9.68
CA ARG A 713 -24.68 -0.65 -10.80
C ARG A 713 -23.84 -0.70 -12.08
N CYS A 714 -22.55 -0.40 -11.98
CA CYS A 714 -21.64 -0.39 -13.13
C CYS A 714 -21.47 -1.80 -13.73
N LEU A 715 -21.28 -2.82 -12.90
CA LEU A 715 -21.20 -4.21 -13.35
C LEU A 715 -22.53 -4.72 -13.89
N GLY A 716 -23.65 -4.40 -13.24
CA GLY A 716 -24.98 -4.78 -13.71
C GLY A 716 -25.31 -4.23 -15.09
N ARG A 717 -24.97 -2.97 -15.36
CA ARG A 717 -25.10 -2.37 -16.70
C ARG A 717 -24.21 -3.03 -17.74
N ALA A 718 -23.01 -3.46 -17.36
CA ALA A 718 -22.09 -4.15 -18.23
C ALA A 718 -22.59 -5.56 -18.60
N LEU A 719 -23.11 -6.31 -17.63
CA LEU A 719 -23.50 -7.71 -17.77
C LEU A 719 -24.92 -7.91 -18.32
N MET A 720 -25.85 -6.96 -18.13
CA MET A 720 -27.24 -7.08 -18.62
C MET A 720 -27.46 -6.69 -20.08
N LYS A 721 -26.48 -6.07 -20.76
CA LYS A 721 -26.59 -5.78 -22.21
C LYS A 721 -26.27 -7.04 -23.03
N LYS A 722 -27.28 -7.86 -23.34
CA LYS A 722 -27.12 -8.97 -24.29
C LYS A 722 -27.13 -8.45 -25.74
N PRO A 723 -26.09 -8.70 -26.55
CA PRO A 723 -26.19 -8.53 -28.00
C PRO A 723 -27.04 -9.66 -28.59
N SER A 724 -28.14 -9.32 -29.24
CA SER A 724 -28.97 -10.28 -29.97
C SER A 724 -28.38 -10.54 -31.36
N GLY A 725 -27.98 -11.78 -31.67
CA GLY A 725 -27.67 -12.23 -33.03
C GLY A 725 -26.19 -12.36 -33.42
N GLU A 726 -25.24 -12.29 -32.48
CA GLU A 726 -23.80 -12.47 -32.76
C GLU A 726 -23.30 -13.91 -32.51
N LYS A 727 -22.20 -14.32 -33.16
CA LYS A 727 -21.54 -15.63 -32.93
C LYS A 727 -20.93 -15.68 -31.51
N GLU A 728 -20.89 -16.88 -30.92
CA GLU A 728 -20.51 -17.14 -29.51
C GLU A 728 -19.16 -16.53 -29.08
N ASP A 729 -18.11 -16.63 -29.92
CA ASP A 729 -16.80 -16.03 -29.63
C ASP A 729 -16.84 -14.49 -29.55
N LYS A 730 -17.66 -13.84 -30.39
CA LYS A 730 -17.84 -12.38 -30.36
C LYS A 730 -18.64 -11.93 -29.15
N ILE A 731 -19.56 -12.77 -28.66
CA ILE A 731 -20.33 -12.49 -27.44
C ILE A 731 -19.39 -12.43 -26.23
N VAL A 732 -18.50 -13.41 -26.07
CA VAL A 732 -17.53 -13.45 -24.96
C VAL A 732 -16.55 -12.27 -25.01
N GLU A 733 -16.04 -11.93 -26.20
CA GLU A 733 -15.14 -10.77 -26.36
C GLU A 733 -15.86 -9.43 -26.04
N ASN A 734 -17.10 -9.29 -26.49
CA ASN A 734 -17.92 -8.12 -26.16
C ASN A 734 -18.23 -8.04 -24.66
N GLU A 735 -18.59 -9.15 -24.01
CA GLU A 735 -18.84 -9.21 -22.56
C GLU A 735 -17.58 -8.79 -21.77
N ASN A 736 -16.42 -9.35 -22.11
CA ASN A 736 -15.14 -9.01 -21.48
C ASN A 736 -14.81 -7.52 -21.59
N LYS A 737 -15.08 -6.95 -22.77
CA LYS A 737 -14.91 -5.51 -23.02
C LYS A 737 -15.89 -4.68 -22.19
N MET A 738 -17.15 -5.11 -22.07
CA MET A 738 -18.16 -4.43 -21.28
C MET A 738 -17.84 -4.45 -19.78
N ILE A 739 -17.38 -5.57 -19.24
CA ILE A 739 -16.90 -5.69 -17.85
C ILE A 739 -15.80 -4.68 -17.59
N LYS A 740 -14.78 -4.63 -18.45
CA LYS A 740 -13.67 -3.68 -18.33
C LYS A 740 -14.17 -2.23 -18.32
N LEU A 741 -15.06 -1.88 -19.24
CA LEU A 741 -15.65 -0.54 -19.31
C LEU A 741 -16.47 -0.19 -18.06
N GLY A 742 -17.22 -1.15 -17.51
CA GLY A 742 -17.96 -0.98 -16.26
C GLY A 742 -17.05 -0.70 -15.07
N LEU A 743 -15.94 -1.44 -14.93
CA LEU A 743 -14.96 -1.21 -13.87
C LEU A 743 -14.16 0.09 -14.06
N GLU A 744 -13.92 0.51 -15.30
CA GLU A 744 -13.32 1.81 -15.62
C GLU A 744 -14.28 2.97 -15.32
N GLU A 745 -15.58 2.79 -15.55
CA GLU A 745 -16.62 3.76 -15.18
C GLU A 745 -16.69 3.94 -13.65
N PHE A 746 -16.74 2.83 -12.90
CA PHE A 746 -16.65 2.84 -11.44
C PHE A 746 -15.39 3.59 -10.97
N ALA A 747 -14.23 3.22 -11.52
CA ALA A 747 -12.96 3.86 -11.17
C ALA A 747 -12.99 5.38 -11.43
N ARG A 748 -13.54 5.81 -12.57
CA ARG A 748 -13.64 7.22 -12.95
C ARG A 748 -14.53 8.02 -11.99
N GLU A 749 -15.69 7.47 -11.63
CA GLU A 749 -16.65 8.09 -10.73
C GLU A 749 -16.10 8.18 -9.30
N ARG A 750 -15.51 7.09 -8.81
CA ARG A 750 -15.05 7.00 -7.41
C ARG A 750 -13.67 7.61 -7.18
N ARG A 751 -12.84 7.81 -8.21
CA ARG A 751 -11.51 8.45 -8.10
C ARG A 751 -11.55 9.78 -7.38
N TRP A 752 -12.39 10.70 -7.88
CA TRP A 752 -12.46 12.06 -7.34
C TRP A 752 -13.09 12.09 -5.97
N ARG A 753 -14.11 11.27 -5.75
CA ARG A 753 -14.76 11.16 -4.45
C ARG A 753 -13.79 10.65 -3.38
N GLY A 754 -13.04 9.58 -3.67
CA GLY A 754 -12.02 9.06 -2.75
C GLY A 754 -10.89 10.07 -2.50
N PHE A 755 -10.44 10.77 -3.55
CA PHE A 755 -9.42 11.83 -3.43
C PHE A 755 -9.87 12.95 -2.49
N GLU A 756 -11.09 13.46 -2.69
CA GLU A 756 -11.69 14.52 -1.89
C GLU A 756 -11.81 14.10 -0.42
N LEU A 757 -12.38 12.91 -0.15
CA LEU A 757 -12.64 12.44 1.20
C LEU A 757 -11.35 12.21 2.00
N ILE A 758 -10.35 11.54 1.42
CA ILE A 758 -9.06 11.32 2.09
C ILE A 758 -8.38 12.65 2.39
N SER A 759 -8.32 13.54 1.39
CA SER A 759 -7.64 14.83 1.54
C SER A 759 -8.28 15.64 2.66
N THR A 760 -9.60 15.75 2.63
CA THR A 760 -10.36 16.51 3.63
C THR A 760 -10.27 15.86 5.00
N ALA A 761 -10.37 14.54 5.12
CA ALA A 761 -10.23 13.84 6.41
C ALA A 761 -8.86 14.07 7.05
N TYR A 762 -7.78 13.95 6.27
CA TYR A 762 -6.44 14.20 6.78
C TYR A 762 -6.27 15.66 7.25
N LEU A 763 -6.75 16.63 6.46
CA LEU A 763 -6.66 18.06 6.77
C LEU A 763 -7.46 18.44 8.02
N VAL A 764 -8.72 17.98 8.11
CA VAL A 764 -9.59 18.24 9.27
C VAL A 764 -8.98 17.64 10.54
N GLY A 765 -8.47 16.41 10.45
CA GLY A 765 -7.85 15.76 11.60
C GLY A 765 -6.59 16.47 12.11
N PHE A 766 -5.78 17.00 11.21
CA PHE A 766 -4.63 17.82 11.61
C PHE A 766 -5.09 19.13 12.25
N ALA A 767 -6.02 19.86 11.60
CA ALA A 767 -6.48 21.16 12.10
C ALA A 767 -7.12 21.08 13.49
N GLN A 768 -7.82 19.99 13.78
CA GLN A 768 -8.51 19.76 15.05
C GLN A 768 -7.58 19.30 16.19
N GLN A 769 -6.35 18.88 15.89
CA GLN A 769 -5.42 18.27 16.85
C GLN A 769 -4.04 18.94 16.87
N SER A 770 -3.87 20.10 16.24
CA SER A 770 -2.67 20.90 16.39
C SER A 770 -2.63 21.52 17.80
N ASP A 771 -1.48 21.49 18.45
CA ASP A 771 -1.28 22.14 19.74
C ASP A 771 -1.46 23.64 19.58
N GLY A 772 -2.66 24.11 19.89
CA GLY A 772 -2.93 25.50 20.13
C GLY A 772 -2.15 25.94 21.36
N LYS A 773 -0.97 26.53 21.16
CA LYS A 773 -0.73 27.77 21.87
C LYS A 773 -1.87 28.70 21.47
N GLU A 774 -2.76 28.98 22.41
CA GLU A 774 -3.44 30.27 22.46
C GLU A 774 -2.33 31.31 22.31
N VAL A 775 -2.20 31.80 21.09
CA VAL A 775 -1.54 33.06 20.86
C VAL A 775 -2.66 34.02 21.21
N GLU A 776 -2.52 34.71 22.34
CA GLU A 776 -3.19 35.99 22.56
C GLU A 776 -3.33 36.69 21.21
N LEU A 777 -4.47 37.34 20.97
CA LEU A 777 -4.57 38.37 19.96
C LEU A 777 -3.55 39.49 20.30
N ARG A 778 -2.26 39.22 20.09
CA ARG A 778 -1.28 40.24 19.81
C ARG A 778 -1.60 40.68 18.41
N ASP A 779 -1.95 41.96 18.31
CA ASP A 779 -1.82 42.75 17.10
C ASP A 779 -0.48 42.43 16.42
N SER A 780 -0.46 41.40 15.58
CA SER A 780 0.72 41.07 14.79
C SER A 780 0.65 41.91 13.53
N GLN A 781 0.95 43.21 13.70
CA GLN A 781 1.52 44.05 12.66
C GLN A 781 2.94 43.55 12.30
N GLN A 782 3.06 42.35 11.73
CA GLN A 782 4.30 41.92 11.09
C GLN A 782 4.01 41.33 9.71
N PRO A 783 4.57 41.91 8.62
CA PRO A 783 4.40 41.40 7.27
C PRO A 783 5.06 40.02 7.13
N TRP A 784 4.37 39.08 6.49
CA TRP A 784 4.95 37.83 6.04
C TRP A 784 5.68 38.06 4.71
N ASP A 785 7.00 37.90 4.69
CA ASP A 785 7.84 37.98 3.47
C ASP A 785 7.67 36.69 2.63
N PHE A 786 6.69 36.63 1.70
CA PHE A 786 6.54 35.51 0.73
C PHE A 786 5.74 35.89 -0.54
N ILE A 787 6.18 35.45 -1.74
CA ILE A 787 6.19 36.21 -3.04
C ILE A 787 4.95 36.19 -4.00
N GLY A 788 4.66 37.27 -4.76
CA GLY A 788 3.78 37.35 -5.96
C GLY A 788 3.77 38.67 -6.78
N PHE A 789 3.85 38.58 -8.13
CA PHE A 789 3.70 39.57 -9.26
C PHE A 789 4.46 40.90 -9.13
N ALA A 790 5.32 41.43 -10.03
CA ALA A 790 5.70 41.19 -11.43
C ALA A 790 6.22 39.79 -11.78
N PHE A 791 6.80 39.58 -12.97
CA PHE A 791 7.40 38.29 -13.26
C PHE A 791 8.53 38.05 -12.26
N MET A 792 8.18 37.28 -11.23
CA MET A 792 9.09 36.80 -10.25
C MET A 792 9.90 35.73 -10.95
N THR A 793 11.07 36.10 -11.45
CA THR A 793 11.99 35.15 -12.05
C THR A 793 12.64 34.39 -10.92
N TRP A 794 12.26 33.12 -10.81
CA TRP A 794 12.85 32.18 -9.88
C TRP A 794 14.11 31.57 -10.48
N THR A 795 14.90 30.87 -9.66
CA THR A 795 16.18 30.27 -10.05
C THR A 795 16.10 29.40 -11.32
N ASN A 796 14.97 28.73 -11.60
CA ASN A 796 14.71 28.01 -12.85
C ASN A 796 14.65 28.91 -14.08
N ALA A 797 13.96 30.06 -14.00
CA ALA A 797 13.88 31.00 -15.11
C ALA A 797 15.24 31.65 -15.37
N TRP A 798 16.00 31.98 -14.32
CA TRP A 798 17.37 32.48 -14.48
C TRP A 798 18.28 31.49 -15.18
N LYS A 799 18.23 30.20 -14.82
CA LYS A 799 18.96 29.16 -15.57
C LYS A 799 18.60 29.11 -17.05
N ALA A 800 17.33 29.35 -17.39
CA ALA A 800 16.88 29.39 -18.77
C ALA A 800 17.37 30.67 -19.50
N LEU A 801 17.36 31.82 -18.82
CA LEU A 801 17.90 33.09 -19.35
C LEU A 801 19.43 33.06 -19.49
N ASP A 802 20.13 32.39 -18.57
CA ASP A 802 21.57 32.13 -18.63
C ASP A 802 21.91 31.24 -19.83
N ALA A 803 21.08 30.22 -20.10
CA ALA A 803 21.22 29.39 -21.30
C ALA A 803 21.01 30.18 -22.61
N LEU A 804 20.34 31.33 -22.56
CA LEU A 804 20.16 32.25 -23.68
C LEU A 804 21.22 33.37 -23.71
N GLY A 805 22.11 33.48 -22.72
CA GLY A 805 23.15 34.51 -22.65
C GLY A 805 22.69 35.90 -22.21
N ILE A 806 21.41 36.07 -21.82
CA ILE A 806 20.84 37.39 -21.47
C ILE A 806 20.65 37.61 -19.97
N GLY A 807 20.98 36.61 -19.14
CA GLY A 807 20.79 36.65 -17.69
C GLY A 807 21.51 37.85 -17.04
N ASP A 808 22.78 38.06 -17.35
CA ASP A 808 23.59 39.10 -16.70
C ASP A 808 23.11 40.53 -17.01
N SER A 809 22.65 40.78 -18.23
CA SER A 809 22.08 42.09 -18.63
C SER A 809 20.85 42.44 -17.78
N LEU A 810 19.95 41.46 -17.58
CA LEU A 810 18.75 41.64 -16.76
C LEU A 810 19.08 41.74 -15.26
N ARG A 811 20.12 41.05 -14.77
CA ARG A 811 20.57 41.15 -13.36
C ARG A 811 21.09 42.54 -13.00
N GLN A 812 21.65 43.29 -13.96
CA GLN A 812 22.15 44.65 -13.73
C GLN A 812 21.03 45.68 -13.62
N GLN A 813 19.88 45.43 -14.26
CA GLN A 813 18.76 46.38 -14.35
C GLN A 813 17.70 46.16 -13.25
N HIS A 814 17.67 44.98 -12.64
CA HIS A 814 16.63 44.61 -11.68
C HIS A 814 17.21 44.28 -10.31
N GLN A 815 16.57 44.74 -9.24
CA GLN A 815 17.04 44.48 -7.88
C GLN A 815 16.82 43.02 -7.47
N GLN A 816 17.78 42.45 -6.72
CA GLN A 816 17.62 41.15 -6.09
C GLN A 816 16.82 41.28 -4.80
N LEU A 817 15.80 40.43 -4.65
CA LEU A 817 14.98 40.39 -3.44
C LEU A 817 15.62 39.49 -2.38
N GLN A 818 15.39 39.79 -1.10
CA GLN A 818 15.85 38.96 0.01
C GLN A 818 15.14 37.59 0.01
N GLY A 819 15.92 36.50 0.04
CA GLY A 819 15.41 35.12 0.11
C GLY A 819 16.51 34.12 0.46
N GLU A 820 16.19 33.08 1.24
CA GLU A 820 17.13 32.06 1.71
C GLU A 820 17.71 31.22 0.54
N GLY A 821 18.86 31.63 -0.01
CA GLY A 821 19.64 30.83 -0.96
C GLY A 821 19.11 30.73 -2.40
N HIS A 822 18.13 31.53 -2.79
CA HIS A 822 17.51 31.51 -4.13
C HIS A 822 17.57 32.89 -4.82
N GLU A 823 17.90 32.90 -6.12
CA GLU A 823 17.82 34.12 -6.94
C GLU A 823 16.36 34.41 -7.33
N VAL A 824 15.83 35.53 -6.84
CA VAL A 824 14.46 36.01 -7.08
C VAL A 824 14.51 37.50 -7.43
N ARG A 825 13.94 37.87 -8.59
CA ARG A 825 13.85 39.28 -9.05
C ARG A 825 12.50 39.57 -9.69
N CYS A 826 12.16 40.85 -9.74
CA CYS A 826 10.96 41.38 -10.35
C CYS A 826 11.31 42.01 -11.70
N VAL A 827 11.02 41.33 -12.80
CA VAL A 827 11.41 41.78 -14.15
C VAL A 827 10.22 42.42 -14.86
N LYS A 828 10.41 43.63 -15.41
CA LYS A 828 9.37 44.30 -16.21
C LYS A 828 9.21 43.55 -17.53
N ARG A 829 7.95 43.21 -17.88
CA ARG A 829 7.65 42.43 -19.09
C ARG A 829 8.18 43.10 -20.37
N LYS A 830 8.07 44.43 -20.45
CA LYS A 830 8.51 45.21 -21.61
C LYS A 830 10.03 45.05 -21.82
N GLU A 831 10.82 45.28 -20.78
CA GLU A 831 12.28 45.16 -20.82
C GLU A 831 12.73 43.73 -21.15
N LEU A 832 12.09 42.71 -20.58
CA LEU A 832 12.39 41.30 -20.95
C LEU A 832 12.16 41.04 -22.45
N LEU A 833 11.03 41.53 -22.99
CA LEU A 833 10.70 41.32 -24.41
C LEU A 833 11.63 42.12 -25.33
N GLU A 834 11.98 43.35 -24.97
CA GLU A 834 12.93 44.19 -25.71
C GLU A 834 14.34 43.59 -25.71
N THR A 835 14.79 43.03 -24.58
CA THR A 835 16.07 42.32 -24.49
C THR A 835 16.06 41.06 -25.34
N LEU A 836 14.98 40.28 -25.31
CA LEU A 836 14.84 39.12 -26.20
C LEU A 836 14.79 39.53 -27.68
N GLU A 837 14.09 40.61 -28.02
CA GLU A 837 14.01 41.14 -29.38
C GLU A 837 15.38 41.55 -29.92
N LYS A 838 16.21 42.21 -29.10
CA LYS A 838 17.57 42.64 -29.48
C LYS A 838 18.49 41.48 -29.85
N GLU A 839 18.29 40.31 -29.25
CA GLU A 839 19.08 39.10 -29.53
C GLU A 839 18.58 38.33 -30.77
N LEU A 840 17.42 38.69 -31.32
CA LEU A 840 16.87 38.02 -32.50
C LEU A 840 17.40 38.66 -33.80
N PRO A 841 17.72 37.85 -34.83
CA PRO A 841 18.09 38.37 -36.14
C PRO A 841 17.01 39.26 -36.74
N SER A 842 17.41 40.30 -37.47
CA SER A 842 16.49 41.19 -38.19
C SER A 842 15.56 40.40 -39.11
N GLY A 843 14.27 40.76 -39.14
CA GLY A 843 13.23 40.08 -39.91
C GLY A 843 12.62 38.84 -39.25
N THR A 844 13.06 38.45 -38.05
CA THR A 844 12.45 37.34 -37.27
C THR A 844 11.03 37.68 -36.80
N ILE A 845 10.79 38.92 -36.39
CA ILE A 845 9.48 39.38 -35.89
C ILE A 845 8.70 40.04 -37.03
N ARG A 846 7.45 39.62 -37.23
CA ARG A 846 6.49 40.26 -38.14
C ARG A 846 5.31 40.82 -37.35
N PHE A 847 5.23 42.13 -37.25
CA PHE A 847 4.10 42.81 -36.61
C PHE A 847 2.85 42.75 -37.49
N SER A 848 1.68 43.08 -36.90
CA SER A 848 0.37 43.10 -37.58
C SER A 848 -0.10 41.77 -38.19
N SER A 849 0.55 40.65 -37.86
CA SER A 849 0.25 39.32 -38.42
C SER A 849 -0.66 38.49 -37.50
N LYS A 850 -1.96 38.83 -37.42
CA LYS A 850 -2.91 38.11 -36.57
C LYS A 850 -3.37 36.80 -37.22
N VAL A 851 -3.08 35.66 -36.58
CA VAL A 851 -3.54 34.33 -37.03
C VAL A 851 -5.04 34.16 -36.75
N VAL A 852 -5.81 33.73 -37.75
CA VAL A 852 -7.26 33.49 -37.63
C VAL A 852 -7.64 32.01 -37.72
N SER A 853 -6.93 31.23 -38.53
CA SER A 853 -7.13 29.79 -38.67
C SER A 853 -5.84 29.10 -39.14
N ILE A 854 -5.78 27.78 -38.94
CA ILE A 854 -4.66 26.94 -39.40
C ILE A 854 -5.18 25.66 -40.03
N GLU A 855 -4.48 25.19 -41.06
CA GLU A 855 -4.82 23.99 -41.81
C GLU A 855 -3.60 23.11 -42.03
N SER A 856 -3.78 21.79 -42.03
CA SER A 856 -2.69 20.84 -42.29
C SER A 856 -2.62 20.54 -43.77
N SER A 857 -1.44 20.69 -44.38
CA SER A 857 -1.21 20.43 -45.81
C SER A 857 0.05 19.59 -45.98
N GLY A 858 -0.12 18.26 -46.03
CA GLY A 858 0.97 17.29 -46.14
C GLY A 858 1.96 17.39 -44.97
N HIS A 859 3.23 17.70 -45.27
CA HIS A 859 4.31 17.88 -44.28
C HIS A 859 4.39 19.32 -43.73
N GLN A 860 3.53 20.23 -44.20
CA GLN A 860 3.51 21.64 -43.83
C GLN A 860 2.18 22.05 -43.17
N THR A 861 2.19 23.18 -42.49
CA THR A 861 0.99 23.83 -41.95
C THR A 861 0.75 25.14 -42.67
N LEU A 862 -0.49 25.36 -43.13
CA LEU A 862 -0.96 26.64 -43.67
C LEU A 862 -1.49 27.47 -42.50
N VAL A 863 -1.05 28.72 -42.42
CA VAL A 863 -1.44 29.68 -41.38
C VAL A 863 -2.11 30.86 -42.07
N HIS A 864 -3.40 31.03 -41.82
CA HIS A 864 -4.18 32.13 -42.39
C HIS A 864 -4.14 33.33 -41.45
N LEU A 865 -3.81 34.48 -42.01
CA LEU A 865 -3.74 35.75 -41.32
C LEU A 865 -5.02 36.56 -41.56
N ALA A 866 -5.25 37.55 -40.69
CA ALA A 866 -6.43 38.42 -40.76
C ALA A 866 -6.43 39.38 -41.97
N ASP A 867 -5.30 39.54 -42.65
CA ASP A 867 -5.14 40.32 -43.89
C ASP A 867 -5.27 39.44 -45.16
N ASP A 868 -5.86 38.26 -45.01
CA ASP A 868 -6.03 37.22 -46.04
C ASP A 868 -4.73 36.60 -46.57
N THR A 869 -3.56 36.97 -46.02
CA THR A 869 -2.28 36.34 -46.34
C THR A 869 -2.23 34.92 -45.77
N THR A 870 -1.72 33.96 -46.55
CA THR A 870 -1.49 32.58 -46.10
C THR A 870 0.00 32.26 -46.06
N LEU A 871 0.50 31.88 -44.89
CA LEU A 871 1.89 31.45 -44.69
C LEU A 871 1.98 29.92 -44.70
N ARG A 872 3.08 29.38 -45.25
CA ARG A 872 3.39 27.94 -45.16
C ARG A 872 4.56 27.74 -44.22
N THR A 873 4.43 26.82 -43.27
CA THR A 873 5.51 26.52 -42.32
C THR A 873 5.74 25.02 -42.16
N LYS A 874 7.02 24.65 -41.96
CA LYS A 874 7.44 23.30 -41.59
C LYS A 874 7.17 22.98 -40.13
N VAL A 875 7.13 23.99 -39.25
CA VAL A 875 6.86 23.86 -37.81
C VAL A 875 5.98 25.02 -37.36
N LEU A 876 4.87 24.73 -36.68
CA LEU A 876 4.02 25.77 -36.09
C LEU A 876 3.98 25.60 -34.57
N ILE A 877 4.30 26.67 -33.85
CA ILE A 877 4.26 26.71 -32.37
C ILE A 877 3.28 27.80 -31.98
N GLY A 878 2.18 27.43 -31.33
CA GLY A 878 1.20 28.37 -30.79
C GLY A 878 1.64 28.94 -29.45
N CYS A 879 2.00 30.23 -29.44
CA CYS A 879 2.35 31.02 -28.25
C CYS A 879 1.42 32.24 -28.07
N ASP A 880 0.26 32.23 -28.73
CA ASP A 880 -0.73 33.31 -28.86
C ASP A 880 -1.66 33.48 -27.64
N GLY A 881 -1.27 32.92 -26.50
CA GLY A 881 -1.88 33.16 -25.19
C GLY A 881 -3.22 32.46 -24.96
N VAL A 882 -4.00 32.99 -24.01
CA VAL A 882 -5.21 32.33 -23.47
C VAL A 882 -6.34 32.11 -24.50
N ASN A 883 -6.33 32.85 -25.61
CA ASN A 883 -7.30 32.75 -26.70
C ASN A 883 -6.72 32.06 -27.94
N SER A 884 -5.72 31.19 -27.75
CA SER A 884 -4.94 30.60 -28.83
C SER A 884 -5.78 29.87 -29.89
N VAL A 885 -5.60 30.27 -31.16
CA VAL A 885 -6.19 29.61 -32.33
C VAL A 885 -5.59 28.22 -32.50
N VAL A 886 -4.29 28.09 -32.26
CA VAL A 886 -3.56 26.82 -32.36
C VAL A 886 -4.00 25.83 -31.29
N ALA A 887 -4.19 26.29 -30.05
CA ALA A 887 -4.71 25.44 -28.97
C ALA A 887 -6.13 24.94 -29.29
N LYS A 888 -6.99 25.82 -29.81
CA LYS A 888 -8.35 25.45 -30.26
C LYS A 888 -8.29 24.37 -31.35
N TRP A 889 -7.41 24.52 -32.34
CA TRP A 889 -7.23 23.53 -33.41
C TRP A 889 -6.73 22.16 -32.89
N LEU A 890 -5.88 22.16 -31.86
CA LEU A 890 -5.44 20.95 -31.16
C LEU A 890 -6.52 20.29 -30.29
N GLY A 891 -7.72 20.89 -30.20
CA GLY A 891 -8.86 20.37 -29.46
C GLY A 891 -8.93 20.81 -28.00
N PHE A 892 -8.13 21.81 -27.60
CA PHE A 892 -8.22 22.37 -26.26
C PHE A 892 -9.45 23.26 -26.11
N LYS A 893 -10.08 23.19 -24.93
CA LYS A 893 -11.21 24.07 -24.58
C LYS A 893 -10.70 25.46 -24.21
N LYS A 894 -11.60 26.45 -24.26
CA LYS A 894 -11.33 27.80 -23.78
C LYS A 894 -11.01 27.75 -22.28
N PRO A 895 -9.94 28.44 -21.80
CA PRO A 895 -9.60 28.46 -20.39
C PRO A 895 -10.76 28.92 -19.50
N ALA A 896 -10.94 28.23 -18.37
CA ALA A 896 -12.02 28.46 -17.44
C ALA A 896 -11.78 29.72 -16.60
N PHE A 897 -12.84 30.45 -16.29
CA PHE A 897 -12.79 31.52 -15.29
C PHE A 897 -12.59 30.92 -13.90
N SER A 898 -11.69 31.50 -13.11
CA SER A 898 -11.36 30.99 -11.77
C SER A 898 -12.33 31.44 -10.68
N GLY A 899 -13.29 32.32 -11.00
CA GLY A 899 -14.14 32.99 -10.02
C GLY A 899 -13.52 34.26 -9.43
N ARG A 900 -12.32 34.65 -9.90
CA ARG A 900 -11.54 35.77 -9.36
C ARG A 900 -11.05 36.71 -10.46
N SER A 901 -10.96 38.00 -10.16
CA SER A 901 -10.41 39.04 -11.04
C SER A 901 -9.20 39.70 -10.39
N ALA A 902 -8.37 40.37 -11.19
CA ALA A 902 -7.17 41.05 -10.69
C ALA A 902 -6.96 42.44 -11.32
N PHE A 903 -6.66 43.42 -10.47
CA PHE A 903 -6.01 44.69 -10.84
C PHE A 903 -4.49 44.57 -10.72
N ARG A 904 -3.76 45.20 -11.64
CA ARG A 904 -2.30 45.19 -11.68
C ARG A 904 -1.80 46.52 -12.21
N GLY A 905 -0.68 47.01 -11.70
CA GLY A 905 -0.06 48.25 -12.18
C GLY A 905 1.39 48.41 -11.74
N TYR A 906 2.03 49.45 -12.27
CA TYR A 906 3.34 49.93 -11.83
C TYR A 906 3.18 51.33 -11.23
N ALA A 907 3.91 51.60 -10.15
CA ALA A 907 4.07 52.92 -9.60
C ALA A 907 5.52 53.36 -9.78
N ASP A 908 5.71 54.47 -10.49
CA ASP A 908 7.01 55.08 -10.73
C ASP A 908 7.19 56.27 -9.78
N PHE A 909 8.21 56.20 -8.93
CA PHE A 909 8.52 57.23 -7.95
C PHE A 909 9.64 58.15 -8.47
N LYS A 910 9.50 59.47 -8.26
CA LYS A 910 10.55 60.45 -8.61
C LYS A 910 11.83 60.30 -7.76
N GLY A 911 11.72 59.69 -6.58
CA GLY A 911 12.82 59.33 -5.68
C GLY A 911 12.78 57.84 -5.34
N SER A 912 13.50 57.38 -4.32
CA SER A 912 13.42 55.97 -3.90
C SER A 912 12.04 55.64 -3.32
N HIS A 913 11.51 54.47 -3.65
CA HIS A 913 10.20 54.01 -3.16
C HIS A 913 10.19 53.58 -1.67
N GLY A 914 11.36 53.37 -1.06
CA GLY A 914 11.50 53.05 0.37
C GLY A 914 11.08 51.64 0.83
N PHE A 915 10.56 50.74 -0.04
CA PHE A 915 10.17 49.36 0.31
C PHE A 915 11.35 48.41 0.65
N GLY A 916 12.60 48.80 0.35
CA GLY A 916 13.75 47.88 0.40
C GLY A 916 13.60 46.70 -0.58
N PRO A 917 14.55 45.74 -0.60
CA PRO A 917 14.52 44.59 -1.50
C PRO A 917 13.59 43.47 -1.00
N LYS A 918 12.36 43.82 -0.58
CA LYS A 918 11.40 42.88 0.00
C LYS A 918 10.12 42.81 -0.82
N PHE A 919 9.56 41.61 -0.89
CA PHE A 919 8.20 41.46 -1.36
C PHE A 919 7.20 41.47 -0.20
N LEU A 920 6.19 42.32 -0.32
CA LEU A 920 5.11 42.37 0.66
C LEU A 920 3.83 41.78 0.07
N GLN A 921 3.27 40.77 0.75
CA GLN A 921 1.96 40.21 0.42
C GLN A 921 0.99 40.37 1.58
N TYR A 922 -0.26 40.63 1.24
CA TYR A 922 -1.37 40.73 2.16
C TYR A 922 -2.53 39.89 1.62
N PHE A 923 -3.19 39.15 2.51
CA PHE A 923 -4.31 38.28 2.17
C PHE A 923 -5.30 38.21 3.35
N GLY A 924 -6.59 38.12 3.05
CA GLY A 924 -7.68 38.14 4.04
C GLY A 924 -8.87 38.96 3.54
N GLU A 925 -10.04 38.79 4.15
CA GLU A 925 -11.28 39.52 3.78
C GLU A 925 -11.63 39.43 2.27
N GLY A 926 -11.36 38.28 1.66
CA GLY A 926 -11.79 37.92 0.31
C GLY A 926 -10.90 38.51 -0.79
N VAL A 927 -9.82 39.17 -0.37
CA VAL A 927 -8.89 39.88 -1.22
C VAL A 927 -7.46 39.41 -0.97
N LYS A 928 -6.60 39.63 -1.97
CA LYS A 928 -5.16 39.45 -1.87
C LYS A 928 -4.46 40.53 -2.66
N TYR A 929 -3.49 41.20 -2.06
CA TYR A 929 -2.72 42.25 -2.73
C TYR A 929 -1.25 42.17 -2.35
N GLY A 930 -0.37 42.77 -3.16
CA GLY A 930 1.04 42.78 -2.86
C GLY A 930 1.83 43.77 -3.69
N PHE A 931 3.03 44.04 -3.22
CA PHE A 931 3.93 45.08 -3.71
C PHE A 931 5.32 44.49 -3.91
N LEU A 932 5.84 44.57 -5.13
CA LEU A 932 7.09 43.96 -5.57
C LEU A 932 8.00 45.03 -6.21
N PRO A 933 9.08 45.44 -5.54
CA PRO A 933 10.13 46.31 -6.10
C PRO A 933 10.73 45.72 -7.37
N CYS A 934 10.71 46.46 -8.48
CA CYS A 934 11.42 46.11 -9.73
C CYS A 934 12.87 46.61 -9.69
N ASP A 935 13.03 47.84 -9.23
CA ASP A 935 14.23 48.66 -9.11
C ASP A 935 13.97 49.73 -8.03
N ASP A 936 14.95 50.56 -7.69
CA ASP A 936 14.84 51.52 -6.56
C ASP A 936 13.72 52.57 -6.72
N HIS A 937 13.17 52.74 -7.92
CA HIS A 937 12.17 53.75 -8.27
C HIS A 937 10.82 53.17 -8.67
N THR A 938 10.75 51.89 -9.01
CA THR A 938 9.55 51.28 -9.59
C THR A 938 9.03 50.13 -8.74
N VAL A 939 7.76 50.22 -8.35
CA VAL A 939 7.06 49.14 -7.62
C VAL A 939 5.96 48.58 -8.49
N TYR A 940 5.99 47.27 -8.74
CA TYR A 940 4.84 46.57 -9.27
C TYR A 940 3.86 46.27 -8.14
N TRP A 941 2.57 46.38 -8.39
CA TRP A 941 1.54 45.93 -7.46
C TRP A 941 0.42 45.13 -8.14
N PHE A 942 -0.22 44.27 -7.36
CA PHE A 942 -1.42 43.56 -7.79
C PHE A 942 -2.46 43.52 -6.66
N PHE A 943 -3.71 43.36 -7.06
CA PHE A 943 -4.85 43.14 -6.18
C PHE A 943 -5.79 42.13 -6.83
N THR A 944 -6.14 41.05 -6.14
CA THR A 944 -7.07 40.01 -6.60
C THR A 944 -8.28 39.93 -5.69
N TYR A 945 -9.47 39.80 -6.27
CA TYR A 945 -10.75 39.79 -5.56
C TYR A 945 -11.76 38.85 -6.23
N THR A 946 -12.83 38.54 -5.52
CA THR A 946 -13.98 37.79 -6.05
C THR A 946 -15.06 38.80 -6.46
N PRO A 947 -15.33 38.98 -7.76
CA PRO A 947 -16.29 39.99 -8.22
C PRO A 947 -17.73 39.65 -7.82
N SER A 948 -18.46 40.63 -7.29
CA SER A 948 -19.90 40.57 -7.01
C SER A 948 -20.72 41.16 -8.18
N PRO A 949 -22.04 40.91 -8.28
CA PRO A 949 -22.89 41.45 -9.34
C PRO A 949 -22.87 42.98 -9.44
N GLN A 950 -22.65 43.69 -8.32
CA GLN A 950 -22.54 45.16 -8.25
C GLN A 950 -21.17 45.67 -8.75
N ASP A 951 -20.15 44.81 -8.82
CA ASP A 951 -18.80 45.20 -9.24
C ASP A 951 -18.60 45.25 -10.77
N LYS A 952 -19.58 44.77 -11.55
CA LYS A 952 -19.48 44.72 -13.02
C LYS A 952 -19.41 46.10 -13.68
N ASP A 953 -20.17 47.07 -13.19
CA ASP A 953 -20.19 48.44 -13.72
C ASP A 953 -18.91 49.24 -13.37
N MET A 954 -18.09 48.73 -12.44
CA MET A 954 -16.83 49.33 -12.00
C MET A 954 -15.61 48.89 -12.83
N GLU A 955 -15.76 47.88 -13.71
CA GLU A 955 -14.67 47.36 -14.53
C GLU A 955 -14.25 48.31 -15.68
N GLU A 956 -15.09 49.27 -16.08
CA GLU A 956 -14.89 50.03 -17.34
C GLU A 956 -14.09 51.34 -17.19
N GLU A 957 -14.11 52.00 -16.02
CA GLU A 957 -13.56 53.35 -15.85
C GLU A 957 -12.26 53.38 -14.99
N PRO A 958 -11.11 53.84 -15.50
CA PRO A 958 -9.81 53.77 -14.80
C PRO A 958 -9.79 54.41 -13.40
N VAL A 959 -10.52 55.52 -13.23
CA VAL A 959 -10.63 56.23 -11.94
C VAL A 959 -11.36 55.38 -10.90
N LYS A 960 -12.47 54.73 -11.30
CA LYS A 960 -13.24 53.84 -10.42
C LYS A 960 -12.44 52.59 -10.04
N ARG A 961 -11.63 52.04 -10.95
CA ARG A 961 -10.72 50.91 -10.65
C ARG A 961 -9.74 51.24 -9.53
N LYS A 962 -9.12 52.43 -9.61
CA LYS A 962 -8.15 52.92 -8.62
C LYS A 962 -8.82 53.17 -7.27
N GLN A 963 -9.98 53.83 -7.26
CA GLN A 963 -10.77 54.06 -6.04
C GLN A 963 -11.25 52.76 -5.40
N TYR A 964 -11.68 51.78 -6.20
CA TYR A 964 -12.10 50.47 -5.70
C TYR A 964 -10.95 49.72 -5.05
N ALA A 965 -9.78 49.65 -5.71
CA ALA A 965 -8.59 49.02 -5.16
C ALA A 965 -8.17 49.69 -3.83
N LEU A 966 -8.23 51.02 -3.75
CA LEU A 966 -7.98 51.78 -2.52
C LEU A 966 -9.00 51.48 -1.42
N SER A 967 -10.30 51.37 -1.76
CA SER A 967 -11.38 51.10 -0.79
C SER A 967 -11.32 49.70 -0.16
N LYS A 968 -10.64 48.77 -0.84
CA LYS A 968 -10.48 47.36 -0.41
C LYS A 968 -9.13 47.09 0.25
N LEU A 969 -8.28 48.11 0.39
CA LEU A 969 -7.12 48.02 1.29
C LEU A 969 -7.66 47.97 2.72
N GLY A 970 -7.55 46.82 3.38
CA GLY A 970 -8.00 46.63 4.76
C GLY A 970 -7.19 47.48 5.77
N LYS A 971 -7.53 47.34 7.06
CA LYS A 971 -6.90 48.09 8.18
C LYS A 971 -5.37 47.94 8.29
N ALA A 972 -4.78 46.96 7.60
CA ALA A 972 -3.34 46.66 7.58
C ALA A 972 -2.52 47.48 6.57
N SER A 973 -3.13 48.37 5.78
CA SER A 973 -2.41 49.21 4.82
C SER A 973 -1.61 50.32 5.50
N THR A 974 -0.31 50.45 5.21
CA THR A 974 0.53 51.59 5.62
C THR A 974 0.38 52.75 4.64
N ASP A 975 0.73 53.97 5.06
CA ASP A 975 0.74 55.16 4.18
C ASP A 975 1.60 54.94 2.94
N GLN A 976 2.68 54.17 3.08
CA GLN A 976 3.56 53.76 1.98
C GLN A 976 2.85 52.87 0.95
N THR A 977 2.00 51.92 1.38
CA THR A 977 1.23 51.06 0.45
C THR A 977 0.12 51.83 -0.28
N LYS A 978 -0.46 52.85 0.36
CA LYS A 978 -1.43 53.75 -0.28
C LYS A 978 -0.76 54.65 -1.32
N ALA A 979 0.42 55.18 -1.01
CA ALA A 979 1.22 56.00 -1.91
C ALA A 979 1.54 55.28 -3.24
N VAL A 980 1.74 53.96 -3.24
CA VAL A 980 1.93 53.18 -4.48
C VAL A 980 0.71 53.29 -5.40
N LEU A 981 -0.49 53.04 -4.87
CA LEU A 981 -1.72 53.12 -5.63
C LEU A 981 -1.99 54.57 -6.09
N GLU A 982 -1.78 55.56 -5.21
CA GLU A 982 -1.95 56.99 -5.51
C GLU A 982 -0.99 57.48 -6.60
N THR A 983 0.25 57.00 -6.62
CA THR A 983 1.27 57.36 -7.62
C THR A 983 1.09 56.61 -8.94
N THR A 984 0.40 55.48 -8.95
CA THR A 984 0.13 54.71 -10.17
C THR A 984 -0.71 55.52 -11.17
N GLU A 985 -0.21 55.69 -12.40
CA GLU A 985 -0.94 56.33 -13.48
C GLU A 985 -2.20 55.55 -13.86
N LEU A 986 -3.29 56.25 -14.17
CA LEU A 986 -4.60 55.64 -14.46
C LEU A 986 -4.54 54.68 -15.67
N ASN A 987 -3.75 55.03 -16.69
CA ASN A 987 -3.56 54.21 -17.89
C ASN A 987 -2.68 52.97 -17.62
N GLY A 988 -1.97 52.94 -16.50
CA GLY A 988 -1.12 51.83 -16.06
C GLY A 988 -1.86 50.72 -15.32
N ILE A 989 -3.16 50.90 -14.99
CA ILE A 989 -3.95 49.93 -14.23
C ILE A 989 -4.74 49.01 -15.15
N VAL A 990 -4.36 47.73 -15.17
CA VAL A 990 -5.03 46.68 -15.95
C VAL A 990 -5.92 45.84 -15.04
N CYS A 991 -7.20 45.73 -15.38
CA CYS A 991 -8.12 44.75 -14.80
C CYS A 991 -8.27 43.55 -15.73
N SER A 992 -8.18 42.34 -15.19
CA SER A 992 -8.46 41.14 -15.99
C SER A 992 -9.04 39.99 -15.15
N PRO A 993 -10.03 39.24 -15.70
CA PRO A 993 -10.51 38.03 -15.08
C PRO A 993 -9.42 36.94 -15.10
N LEU A 994 -9.18 36.31 -13.97
CA LEU A 994 -8.17 35.28 -13.84
C LEU A 994 -8.70 33.98 -14.44
N ARG A 995 -8.01 33.47 -15.46
CA ARG A 995 -8.37 32.23 -16.16
C ARG A 995 -7.29 31.17 -15.99
N PHE A 996 -7.71 29.92 -16.03
CA PHE A 996 -6.81 28.78 -15.99
C PHE A 996 -7.30 27.65 -16.89
N ARG A 997 -6.38 26.83 -17.39
CA ARG A 997 -6.73 25.60 -18.07
C ARG A 997 -6.98 24.52 -17.02
N ARG A 998 -8.10 23.83 -17.11
CA ARG A 998 -8.38 22.73 -16.19
C ARG A 998 -7.27 21.67 -16.32
N PRO A 999 -6.58 21.28 -15.24
CA PRO A 999 -5.36 20.46 -15.33
C PRO A 999 -5.54 19.17 -16.14
N TRP A 1000 -6.72 18.55 -16.07
CA TRP A 1000 -7.02 17.32 -16.81
C TRP A 1000 -7.06 17.49 -18.34
N GLU A 1001 -7.25 18.71 -18.85
CA GLU A 1001 -7.13 18.97 -20.29
C GLU A 1001 -5.72 18.70 -20.82
N LEU A 1002 -4.67 18.81 -19.99
CA LEU A 1002 -3.30 18.44 -20.37
C LEU A 1002 -3.09 16.92 -20.40
N LEU A 1003 -3.87 16.16 -19.63
CA LEU A 1003 -3.77 14.70 -19.60
C LEU A 1003 -4.28 14.10 -20.91
N TRP A 1004 -5.45 14.56 -21.36
CA TRP A 1004 -6.17 14.02 -22.53
C TRP A 1004 -6.00 14.86 -23.80
N GLY A 1005 -5.54 16.10 -23.70
CA GLY A 1005 -5.32 16.98 -24.84
C GLY A 1005 -4.02 16.68 -25.61
N ASN A 1006 -4.05 16.96 -26.91
CA ASN A 1006 -2.90 16.82 -27.79
C ASN A 1006 -2.05 18.10 -27.73
N ILE A 1007 -1.00 18.11 -26.92
CA ILE A 1007 -0.06 19.25 -26.83
C ILE A 1007 0.69 19.47 -28.16
N SER A 1008 0.87 18.40 -28.93
CA SER A 1008 1.38 18.44 -30.30
C SER A 1008 0.63 17.47 -31.19
N LYS A 1009 0.46 17.84 -32.47
CA LYS A 1009 -0.13 17.02 -33.53
C LYS A 1009 0.62 17.31 -34.82
N GLY A 1010 1.26 16.29 -35.39
CA GLY A 1010 2.12 16.48 -36.56
C GLY A 1010 3.28 17.44 -36.26
N ASN A 1011 3.41 18.47 -37.08
CA ASN A 1011 4.40 19.55 -36.94
C ASN A 1011 3.87 20.78 -36.18
N VAL A 1012 2.72 20.65 -35.51
CA VAL A 1012 2.08 21.73 -34.73
C VAL A 1012 2.20 21.40 -33.23
N CYS A 1013 2.55 22.38 -32.41
CA CYS A 1013 2.45 22.30 -30.95
C CYS A 1013 2.05 23.64 -30.32
N ILE A 1014 1.81 23.66 -29.00
CA ILE A 1014 1.52 24.87 -28.22
C ILE A 1014 2.48 24.99 -27.03
N ALA A 1015 2.76 26.22 -26.61
CA ALA A 1015 3.64 26.57 -25.51
C ALA A 1015 3.12 27.83 -24.76
N GLY A 1016 3.66 28.09 -23.56
CA GLY A 1016 3.27 29.24 -22.74
C GLY A 1016 1.78 29.21 -22.36
N ASP A 1017 1.15 30.39 -22.32
CA ASP A 1017 -0.26 30.55 -21.93
C ASP A 1017 -1.27 29.91 -22.92
N ALA A 1018 -0.83 29.51 -24.12
CA ALA A 1018 -1.65 28.67 -25.00
C ALA A 1018 -1.77 27.23 -24.43
N LEU A 1019 -0.69 26.72 -23.84
CA LEU A 1019 -0.59 25.39 -23.25
C LEU A 1019 -1.09 25.35 -21.80
N HIS A 1020 -0.54 26.18 -20.91
CA HIS A 1020 -0.71 26.07 -19.46
C HIS A 1020 -1.17 27.37 -18.78
N PRO A 1021 -2.20 28.07 -19.30
CA PRO A 1021 -2.67 29.29 -18.64
C PRO A 1021 -3.08 28.96 -17.20
N MET A 1022 -2.55 29.73 -16.25
CA MET A 1022 -2.70 29.48 -14.82
C MET A 1022 -3.02 30.76 -14.08
N THR A 1023 -3.60 30.61 -12.89
CA THR A 1023 -3.81 31.76 -12.01
C THR A 1023 -2.45 32.31 -11.54
N PRO A 1024 -2.37 33.61 -11.24
CA PRO A 1024 -1.13 34.25 -10.87
C PRO A 1024 -0.46 33.59 -9.66
N ASP A 1025 -1.19 33.00 -8.71
CA ASP A 1025 -0.79 32.76 -7.32
C ASP A 1025 0.61 32.13 -7.03
N LEU A 1026 1.30 31.52 -8.00
CA LEU A 1026 2.69 31.04 -7.91
C LEU A 1026 3.78 31.99 -8.46
N GLY A 1027 3.43 32.99 -9.28
CA GLY A 1027 4.39 33.74 -10.09
C GLY A 1027 5.06 32.93 -11.21
N GLN A 1028 4.58 31.71 -11.51
CA GLN A 1028 5.28 30.76 -12.39
C GLN A 1028 4.83 30.79 -13.87
N GLY A 1029 3.77 31.52 -14.24
CA GLY A 1029 3.27 31.53 -15.62
C GLY A 1029 4.33 31.94 -16.65
N GLY A 1030 4.96 33.10 -16.45
CA GLY A 1030 6.04 33.58 -17.32
C GLY A 1030 7.31 32.74 -17.22
N CYS A 1031 7.68 32.29 -16.01
CA CYS A 1031 8.81 31.38 -15.81
C CYS A 1031 8.64 30.11 -16.64
N SER A 1032 7.46 29.49 -16.58
CA SER A 1032 7.13 28.28 -17.33
C SER A 1032 7.11 28.51 -18.85
N ALA A 1033 6.75 29.73 -19.31
CA ALA A 1033 6.83 30.09 -20.72
C ALA A 1033 8.29 30.25 -21.20
N ILE A 1034 9.18 30.80 -20.37
CA ILE A 1034 10.63 30.86 -20.67
C ILE A 1034 11.21 29.43 -20.69
N GLU A 1035 10.85 28.60 -19.71
CA GLU A 1035 11.22 27.17 -19.70
C GLU A 1035 10.76 26.45 -20.99
N ASP A 1036 9.53 26.71 -21.44
CA ASP A 1036 9.00 26.12 -22.66
C ASP A 1036 9.86 26.48 -23.87
N GLY A 1037 10.29 27.74 -24.00
CA GLY A 1037 11.16 28.19 -25.08
C GLY A 1037 12.46 27.39 -25.15
N VAL A 1038 13.16 27.25 -24.02
CA VAL A 1038 14.43 26.51 -23.94
C VAL A 1038 14.23 25.01 -24.16
N VAL A 1039 13.23 24.39 -23.51
CA VAL A 1039 12.98 22.95 -23.65
C VAL A 1039 12.55 22.59 -25.08
N LEU A 1040 11.74 23.45 -25.72
CA LEU A 1040 11.31 23.27 -27.10
C LEU A 1040 12.49 23.40 -28.07
N ALA A 1041 13.33 24.44 -27.90
CA ALA A 1041 14.54 24.63 -28.69
C ALA A 1041 15.51 23.45 -28.55
N ARG A 1042 15.71 22.93 -27.33
CA ARG A 1042 16.52 21.73 -27.08
C ARG A 1042 15.96 20.50 -27.78
N CYS A 1043 14.67 20.23 -27.61
CA CYS A 1043 14.03 19.04 -28.20
C CYS A 1043 14.03 19.07 -29.73
N LEU A 1044 13.80 20.24 -30.33
CA LEU A 1044 13.87 20.41 -31.79
C LEU A 1044 15.31 20.37 -32.30
N GLY A 1045 16.25 21.04 -31.62
CA GLY A 1045 17.67 21.04 -31.98
C GLY A 1045 18.28 19.64 -31.96
N GLU A 1046 18.03 18.86 -30.90
CA GLU A 1046 18.47 17.46 -30.83
C GLU A 1046 17.85 16.58 -31.92
N ALA A 1047 16.59 16.84 -32.26
CA ALA A 1047 15.91 16.09 -33.31
C ALA A 1047 16.49 16.39 -34.69
N LEU A 1048 16.85 17.64 -34.96
CA LEU A 1048 17.34 18.13 -36.26
C LEU A 1048 18.86 17.98 -36.46
N LYS A 1049 19.67 17.82 -35.40
CA LYS A 1049 21.13 17.61 -35.50
C LYS A 1049 21.53 16.26 -36.13
N LYS A 1050 20.66 15.25 -36.13
CA LYS A 1050 20.94 13.94 -36.74
C LYS A 1050 20.63 13.95 -38.25
N LYS A 1051 21.45 14.61 -39.07
CA LYS A 1051 21.32 14.50 -40.53
C LYS A 1051 22.04 13.26 -41.05
N PRO A 1052 21.37 12.34 -41.78
CA PRO A 1052 22.04 11.38 -42.64
C PRO A 1052 22.61 12.10 -43.87
N SER A 1053 23.87 11.84 -44.24
CA SER A 1053 24.46 12.34 -45.48
C SER A 1053 24.15 11.37 -46.65
N GLY A 1054 23.60 11.88 -47.75
CA GLY A 1054 23.51 11.17 -49.04
C GLY A 1054 22.12 10.87 -49.62
N GLU A 1055 21.03 11.50 -49.17
CA GLU A 1055 19.66 11.18 -49.62
C GLU A 1055 19.08 12.14 -50.67
N THR A 1056 18.09 11.68 -51.45
CA THR A 1056 17.32 12.48 -52.42
C THR A 1056 16.42 13.52 -51.74
N LYS A 1057 16.09 14.63 -52.45
CA LYS A 1057 15.35 15.79 -51.91
C LYS A 1057 14.01 15.43 -51.23
N GLU A 1058 13.24 14.50 -51.79
CA GLU A 1058 11.97 14.04 -51.19
C GLU A 1058 12.16 13.23 -49.90
N LYS A 1059 13.15 12.33 -49.87
CA LYS A 1059 13.49 11.54 -48.67
C LYS A 1059 14.02 12.42 -47.55
N ILE A 1060 14.77 13.47 -47.89
CA ILE A 1060 15.23 14.48 -46.92
C ILE A 1060 14.04 15.19 -46.27
N GLU A 1061 13.02 15.58 -47.04
CA GLU A 1061 11.83 16.28 -46.51
C GLU A 1061 10.96 15.38 -45.62
N GLU A 1062 10.79 14.11 -45.98
CA GLU A 1062 10.05 13.13 -45.18
C GLU A 1062 10.77 12.79 -43.87
N ASN A 1063 12.10 12.62 -43.93
CA ASN A 1063 12.94 12.41 -42.76
C ASN A 1063 12.94 13.63 -41.82
N GLU A 1064 13.03 14.85 -42.37
CA GLU A 1064 12.95 16.10 -41.61
C GLU A 1064 11.59 16.25 -40.90
N SER A 1065 10.48 16.00 -41.59
CA SER A 1065 9.12 16.02 -41.02
C SER A 1065 8.98 15.03 -39.85
N THR A 1066 9.57 13.85 -39.99
CA THR A 1066 9.55 12.80 -38.95
C THR A 1066 10.39 13.20 -37.73
N MET A 1067 11.55 13.80 -37.94
CA MET A 1067 12.40 14.33 -36.87
C MET A 1067 11.69 15.45 -36.10
N ILE A 1068 11.07 16.40 -36.79
CA ILE A 1068 10.27 17.47 -36.18
C ILE A 1068 9.16 16.89 -35.29
N LYS A 1069 8.36 15.95 -35.82
CA LYS A 1069 7.29 15.27 -35.07
C LYS A 1069 7.81 14.62 -33.79
N ARG A 1070 9.00 14.00 -33.85
CA ARG A 1070 9.64 13.37 -32.69
C ARG A 1070 10.08 14.41 -31.66
N GLY A 1071 10.70 15.51 -32.08
CA GLY A 1071 11.09 16.61 -31.21
C GLY A 1071 9.90 17.22 -30.47
N LEU A 1072 8.81 17.52 -31.19
CA LEU A 1072 7.59 18.07 -30.61
C LEU A 1072 6.87 17.09 -29.66
N LYS A 1073 6.91 15.78 -29.93
CA LYS A 1073 6.41 14.76 -29.00
C LYS A 1073 7.25 14.67 -27.73
N LYS A 1074 8.57 14.81 -27.84
CA LYS A 1074 9.48 14.84 -26.68
C LYS A 1074 9.18 16.04 -25.79
N TYR A 1075 9.09 17.24 -26.38
CA TYR A 1075 8.66 18.46 -25.70
C TYR A 1075 7.30 18.27 -25.00
N ALA A 1076 6.30 17.80 -25.73
CA ALA A 1076 4.95 17.58 -25.20
C ALA A 1076 4.95 16.63 -23.98
N LYS A 1077 5.74 15.55 -24.02
CA LYS A 1077 5.85 14.58 -22.91
C LYS A 1077 6.44 15.22 -21.66
N GLU A 1078 7.48 16.04 -21.82
CA GLU A 1078 8.17 16.72 -20.73
C GLU A 1078 7.31 17.83 -20.10
N ARG A 1079 6.64 18.63 -20.94
CA ARG A 1079 5.86 19.78 -20.48
C ARG A 1079 4.47 19.42 -19.98
N LYS A 1080 3.89 18.28 -20.40
CA LYS A 1080 2.58 17.80 -19.93
C LYS A 1080 2.48 17.78 -18.40
N TRP A 1081 3.45 17.15 -17.74
CA TRP A 1081 3.43 16.98 -16.28
C TRP A 1081 3.83 18.26 -15.54
N ARG A 1082 4.76 19.03 -16.10
CA ARG A 1082 5.14 20.34 -15.56
C ARG A 1082 3.95 21.30 -15.55
N GLY A 1083 3.26 21.45 -16.69
CA GLY A 1083 2.06 22.27 -16.81
C GLY A 1083 0.95 21.81 -15.88
N PHE A 1084 0.69 20.49 -15.80
CA PHE A 1084 -0.30 19.93 -14.88
C PHE A 1084 -0.02 20.31 -13.42
N GLY A 1085 1.23 20.13 -12.98
CA GLY A 1085 1.64 20.42 -11.61
C GLY A 1085 1.55 21.91 -11.26
N LEU A 1086 1.99 22.79 -12.16
CA LEU A 1086 1.96 24.24 -11.93
C LEU A 1086 0.53 24.78 -11.88
N ILE A 1087 -0.33 24.42 -12.84
CA ILE A 1087 -1.71 24.93 -12.88
C ILE A 1087 -2.51 24.47 -11.66
N SER A 1088 -2.38 23.19 -11.29
CA SER A 1088 -3.08 22.62 -10.12
C SER A 1088 -2.65 23.31 -8.82
N THR A 1089 -1.34 23.53 -8.67
CA THR A 1089 -0.77 24.16 -7.46
C THR A 1089 -1.16 25.64 -7.40
N ALA A 1090 -1.11 26.37 -8.51
CA ALA A 1090 -1.51 27.79 -8.56
C ALA A 1090 -2.98 28.00 -8.20
N TYR A 1091 -3.87 27.18 -8.78
CA TYR A 1091 -5.30 27.27 -8.47
C TYR A 1091 -5.59 27.00 -6.99
N MET A 1092 -5.00 25.93 -6.44
CA MET A 1092 -5.19 25.54 -5.04
C MET A 1092 -4.66 26.59 -4.06
N ILE A 1093 -3.44 27.10 -4.29
CA ILE A 1093 -2.86 28.15 -3.43
C ILE A 1093 -3.69 29.41 -3.48
N GLY A 1094 -4.14 29.83 -4.67
CA GLY A 1094 -5.01 30.99 -4.80
C GLY A 1094 -6.34 30.86 -4.08
N PHE A 1095 -6.95 29.68 -4.13
CA PHE A 1095 -8.18 29.38 -3.40
C PHE A 1095 -7.98 29.45 -1.88
N ILE A 1096 -6.86 28.91 -1.38
CA ILE A 1096 -6.56 28.90 0.05
C ILE A 1096 -6.22 30.31 0.57
N GLN A 1097 -5.35 31.04 -0.13
CA GLN A 1097 -4.89 32.36 0.30
C GLN A 1097 -6.03 33.39 0.37
N GLN A 1098 -6.97 33.33 -0.59
CA GLN A 1098 -8.05 34.30 -0.75
C GLN A 1098 -9.40 33.82 -0.18
N SER A 1099 -9.40 32.75 0.61
CA SER A 1099 -10.63 32.29 1.26
C SER A 1099 -10.97 33.18 2.46
N ASP A 1100 -12.27 33.36 2.70
CA ASP A 1100 -12.83 33.98 3.92
C ASP A 1100 -13.41 32.97 4.91
N GLY A 1101 -13.30 31.68 4.60
CA GLY A 1101 -13.77 30.64 5.50
C GLY A 1101 -12.92 30.61 6.76
N LYS A 1102 -13.55 30.71 7.94
CA LYS A 1102 -12.87 30.64 9.26
C LYS A 1102 -11.89 29.45 9.36
N VAL A 1103 -12.24 28.31 8.77
CA VAL A 1103 -11.42 27.08 8.72
C VAL A 1103 -10.21 27.23 7.79
N ILE A 1104 -10.39 27.84 6.63
CA ILE A 1104 -9.31 28.03 5.65
C ILE A 1104 -8.36 29.14 6.11
N ASN A 1105 -8.87 30.19 6.78
CA ASN A 1105 -8.07 31.22 7.45
C ASN A 1105 -7.17 30.62 8.53
N PHE A 1106 -7.71 29.76 9.41
CA PHE A 1106 -6.91 29.03 10.40
C PHE A 1106 -5.80 28.18 9.74
N PHE A 1107 -6.11 27.49 8.64
CA PHE A 1107 -5.14 26.69 7.89
C PHE A 1107 -4.04 27.54 7.23
N ARG A 1108 -4.43 28.67 6.62
CA ARG A 1108 -3.53 29.66 6.01
C ARG A 1108 -2.58 30.26 7.05
N ASP A 1109 -3.11 30.67 8.20
CA ASP A 1109 -2.42 31.51 9.18
C ASP A 1109 -1.61 30.70 10.21
N LYS A 1110 -2.01 29.45 10.54
CA LYS A 1110 -1.33 28.62 11.58
C LYS A 1110 -0.56 27.42 11.05
N MET A 1111 -0.82 26.94 9.83
CA MET A 1111 -0.26 25.67 9.35
C MET A 1111 0.58 25.76 8.08
N LEU A 1112 0.25 26.69 7.20
CA LEU A 1112 0.70 26.62 5.82
C LEU A 1112 1.95 27.45 5.50
N GLY A 1113 2.40 28.36 6.36
CA GLY A 1113 3.54 29.24 6.07
C GLY A 1113 4.77 28.48 5.58
N GLY A 1114 5.28 27.54 6.37
CA GLY A 1114 6.46 26.72 6.01
C GLY A 1114 6.19 25.65 4.94
N PHE A 1115 4.98 25.06 4.92
CA PHE A 1115 4.63 24.01 3.95
C PHE A 1115 4.38 24.57 2.55
N LEU A 1116 3.67 25.70 2.44
CA LEU A 1116 3.51 26.43 1.18
C LEU A 1116 4.85 26.96 0.71
N ALA A 1117 5.67 27.54 1.60
CA ALA A 1117 7.03 27.94 1.27
C ALA A 1117 7.84 26.78 0.66
N GLY A 1118 7.88 25.62 1.32
CA GLY A 1118 8.56 24.43 0.80
C GLY A 1118 7.96 23.87 -0.50
N LEU A 1119 6.65 23.97 -0.68
CA LEU A 1119 5.96 23.57 -1.92
C LEU A 1119 6.28 24.52 -3.08
N LEU A 1120 6.29 25.83 -2.83
CA LEU A 1120 6.69 26.88 -3.78
C LEU A 1120 8.13 26.67 -4.23
N MET A 1121 9.06 26.46 -3.28
CA MET A 1121 10.47 26.21 -3.55
C MET A 1121 10.67 24.94 -4.40
N LYS A 1122 9.95 23.85 -4.09
CA LYS A 1122 9.97 22.63 -4.93
C LYS A 1122 9.46 22.85 -6.34
N ARG A 1123 8.51 23.78 -6.55
CA ARG A 1123 7.99 24.13 -7.89
C ARG A 1123 8.93 25.07 -8.65
N ALA A 1124 9.78 25.83 -7.96
CA ALA A 1124 10.82 26.67 -8.55
C ALA A 1124 12.07 25.89 -9.01
N ALA A 1125 12.22 24.62 -8.62
CA ALA A 1125 13.31 23.75 -9.07
C ALA A 1125 12.91 22.96 -10.34
N PHE A 1126 13.17 23.54 -11.52
CA PHE A 1126 13.07 22.83 -12.80
C PHE A 1126 14.34 23.05 -13.61
N ASP A 1127 14.87 21.97 -14.17
CA ASP A 1127 16.06 22.00 -15.01
C ASP A 1127 15.67 21.89 -16.49
N CYS A 1128 15.93 22.95 -17.26
CA CYS A 1128 15.66 22.97 -18.70
C CYS A 1128 16.71 22.20 -19.51
N GLY A 1129 17.77 21.67 -18.87
CA GLY A 1129 18.95 21.11 -19.51
C GLY A 1129 19.80 22.18 -20.22
N LYS A 1130 20.89 21.77 -20.85
CA LYS A 1130 21.79 22.68 -21.59
C LYS A 1130 21.40 22.75 -23.07
N LEU A 1131 21.35 23.95 -23.62
CA LEU A 1131 21.40 24.15 -25.07
C LEU A 1131 22.84 23.86 -25.50
N THR A 1132 23.07 22.71 -26.13
CA THR A 1132 24.40 22.39 -26.67
C THR A 1132 24.74 23.38 -27.78
N SER A 1133 25.69 24.29 -27.52
CA SER A 1133 26.37 25.02 -28.58
C SER A 1133 26.99 24.00 -29.53
N SER A 1134 26.83 24.23 -30.83
CA SER A 1134 27.76 23.66 -31.82
C SER A 1134 29.17 24.16 -31.54
#